data_AF-A0A4R8DF70-F1
#
_entry.id   AF-A0A4R8DF70-F1
#
_cell.length_a   1.000
_cell.length_b   1.000
_cell.length_c   1.000
_cell.angle_alpha   90.00
_cell.angle_beta   90.00
_cell.angle_gamma   90.00
#
_symmetry.space_group_name_H-M   'P 1'
#
loop_
_entity.id
_entity.type
_entity.pdbx_description
1 polymer ?
#
loop_
_entity_poly.entity_id
_entity_poly.type
_entity_poly.pdbx_seq_one_letter_code
_entity_poly.pdbx_strand_id
1 'polypeptide(L)'
;MRFSCLIIAFFMVSSLSAQNGRRGISGRILSSDDRSPLSYASVRLTGSGQGTVSNDSGAFFIWIPAENRTDTLLISHLGFRSQKLPVAALQKGDAIILEKEAVEMREVVVGDPLQIILKAAARIPENYLTQPYVTRGFYRATGRKTKEYGFLSETLFDIYNYAVADWQPSQFHLVKHREFKDSALMSGITMGLSPNGLIGGDIVRHLEGMKVFSSEGPNFYDYRLEGLVALDGRKAYEVSFDEKDGLKESRLKGEVFIDAGSYAFLYFDFGLSPKGIAYLQYPEESGKRFLLKLFGITIKKVAGRQRIRYRPIGNKWVLSDVTMNNEFRLQRHKNASVEDLHDDVHYVVTDVDTTVTHPFSDHETTRGNEMIEDEQTDEDSLFWKDYTVILPDFPEQPVISRIKAANAVFAVRKRLEDRLRKLPKDPALRIDTILAAYHAQGLFNGSALVSWKGKVLIDKGYGFADRSSKRVADGTTGYRIGSTSKTFTSVIINQLVSEWRLRLDTPIRAYIPYYANGNVTIDQLLTHRSGIHNLTEEDDYLGQELTRKYSLKEVVTRFCSDTLDFPPGSQFRYSNSGFVVLALIAEAVTGKPFDTLLEERIFRPLQMDHSYVGMRRTPPEAIGYINGGPEYAYDARNLIGAGGIVTTSEDLLKYSEGLHRLLPPDRLQDMLKPRVDWDEYKAWYDYGWMTDKDGFSVKHIVIYHPGTDLGFFTMFARQDDRNATIVLLNNTGDFPRFEMTDLILSELNR
;
A
#
# COMPACT_ATOMS: atom_id res chain seq x y z
N MET A 1 -14.37 -0.51 -2.92
CA MET A 1 -15.53 -0.79 -2.04
C MET A 1 -15.29 -2.17 -1.43
N ARG A 2 -15.40 -2.50 -0.14
CA ARG A 2 -16.13 -1.95 1.03
C ARG A 2 -15.21 -1.90 2.26
N PHE A 3 -15.22 -0.76 2.98
CA PHE A 3 -14.46 -0.47 4.20
C PHE A 3 -15.12 -1.04 5.48
N SER A 4 -15.53 -2.31 5.48
CA SER A 4 -16.35 -2.87 6.58
C SER A 4 -15.57 -3.66 7.63
N CYS A 5 -14.30 -4.03 7.37
CA CYS A 5 -13.53 -4.86 8.31
C CYS A 5 -12.73 -4.08 9.38
N LEU A 6 -12.38 -2.80 9.15
CA LEU A 6 -11.56 -2.04 10.11
C LEU A 6 -12.31 -1.66 11.40
N ILE A 7 -13.63 -1.57 11.33
CA ILE A 7 -14.47 -1.19 12.46
C ILE A 7 -14.49 -2.33 13.49
N ILE A 8 -14.41 -3.60 13.09
CA ILE A 8 -14.68 -4.73 13.99
C ILE A 8 -13.58 -4.95 15.06
N ALA A 9 -12.31 -4.67 14.77
CA ALA A 9 -11.22 -4.87 15.73
C ALA A 9 -11.26 -3.87 16.91
N PHE A 10 -11.62 -2.61 16.65
CA PHE A 10 -11.86 -1.63 17.72
C PHE A 10 -13.13 -1.95 18.55
N PHE A 11 -14.03 -2.78 18.03
CA PHE A 11 -15.34 -3.06 18.64
C PHE A 11 -15.30 -4.19 19.68
N MET A 12 -14.27 -5.03 19.73
CA MET A 12 -14.10 -5.99 20.83
C MET A 12 -13.68 -5.33 22.17
N VAL A 13 -13.27 -4.05 22.15
CA VAL A 13 -12.78 -3.33 23.35
C VAL A 13 -13.91 -2.84 24.27
N SER A 14 -15.15 -2.77 23.77
CA SER A 14 -16.27 -2.13 24.52
C SER A 14 -16.74 -2.90 25.75
N SER A 15 -16.53 -4.21 25.83
CA SER A 15 -16.90 -4.99 27.01
C SER A 15 -15.91 -4.85 28.17
N LEU A 16 -14.64 -4.49 27.89
CA LEU A 16 -13.63 -4.27 28.94
C LEU A 16 -13.57 -2.81 29.43
N SER A 17 -13.87 -1.82 28.60
CA SER A 17 -13.67 -0.39 28.97
C SER A 17 -14.68 0.17 29.98
N ALA A 18 -15.77 -0.55 30.27
CA ALA A 18 -16.69 -0.18 31.36
C ALA A 18 -15.99 -0.19 32.73
N GLN A 19 -14.84 -0.86 32.88
CA GLN A 19 -14.07 -0.92 34.12
C GLN A 19 -13.26 0.35 34.43
N ASN A 20 -12.96 1.23 33.45
CA ASN A 20 -12.11 2.42 33.65
C ASN A 20 -12.87 3.77 33.61
N GLY A 21 -14.21 3.76 33.63
CA GLY A 21 -15.02 5.00 33.71
C GLY A 21 -15.09 5.87 32.44
N ARG A 22 -14.31 5.57 31.38
CA ARG A 22 -14.32 6.32 30.10
C ARG A 22 -15.37 5.78 29.12
N ARG A 23 -15.84 6.64 28.21
CA ARG A 23 -16.79 6.31 27.12
C ARG A 23 -16.17 6.65 25.76
N GLY A 24 -16.05 5.68 24.86
CA GLY A 24 -15.59 5.92 23.49
C GLY A 24 -16.72 6.44 22.61
N ILE A 25 -16.47 7.51 21.86
CA ILE A 25 -17.39 8.08 20.86
C ILE A 25 -16.74 7.97 19.49
N SER A 26 -17.52 7.52 18.51
CA SER A 26 -17.10 7.40 17.12
C SER A 26 -18.23 7.81 16.19
N GLY A 27 -17.90 8.38 15.05
CA GLY A 27 -18.87 8.73 14.01
C GLY A 27 -18.20 9.04 12.68
N ARG A 28 -18.99 9.51 11.72
CA ARG A 28 -18.51 10.03 10.43
C ARG A 28 -19.02 11.44 10.21
N ILE A 29 -18.15 12.33 9.76
CA ILE A 29 -18.48 13.73 9.47
C ILE A 29 -18.61 13.87 7.96
N LEU A 30 -19.77 14.30 7.50
CA LEU A 30 -20.13 14.37 6.09
C LEU A 30 -20.67 15.76 5.73
N SER A 31 -20.47 16.14 4.48
CA SER A 31 -21.04 17.35 3.87
C SER A 31 -22.58 17.25 3.76
N SER A 32 -23.28 18.35 4.01
CA SER A 32 -24.73 18.46 3.75
C SER A 32 -25.11 18.32 2.28
N ASP A 33 -24.23 18.78 1.37
CA ASP A 33 -24.55 18.96 -0.04
C ASP A 33 -24.65 17.62 -0.78
N ASP A 34 -23.63 16.78 -0.61
CA ASP A 34 -23.40 15.57 -1.39
C ASP A 34 -23.08 14.35 -0.53
N ARG A 35 -23.09 14.50 0.80
CA ARG A 35 -22.71 13.47 1.78
C ARG A 35 -21.27 12.98 1.60
N SER A 36 -20.42 13.74 0.90
CA SER A 36 -18.99 13.46 0.82
C SER A 36 -18.37 13.53 2.21
N PRO A 37 -17.36 12.70 2.52
CA PRO A 37 -16.69 12.79 3.80
C PRO A 37 -15.88 14.07 3.95
N LEU A 38 -15.94 14.66 5.15
CA LEU A 38 -15.12 15.81 5.52
C LEU A 38 -13.86 15.32 6.23
N SER A 39 -12.74 15.35 5.51
CA SER A 39 -11.44 14.95 6.03
C SER A 39 -10.86 16.01 6.97
N TYR A 40 -10.18 15.59 8.03
CA TYR A 40 -9.52 16.46 9.01
C TYR A 40 -10.44 17.52 9.65
N ALA A 41 -11.73 17.18 9.78
CA ALA A 41 -12.68 17.94 10.58
C ALA A 41 -12.31 17.79 12.06
N SER A 42 -12.25 18.90 12.78
CA SER A 42 -11.94 18.93 14.21
C SER A 42 -13.12 18.37 15.01
N VAL A 43 -12.85 17.49 15.97
CA VAL A 43 -13.81 16.95 16.94
C VAL A 43 -13.27 17.16 18.35
N ARG A 44 -13.88 18.03 19.14
CA ARG A 44 -13.31 18.40 20.44
C ARG A 44 -14.37 18.67 21.50
N LEU A 45 -14.00 18.45 22.76
CA LEU A 45 -14.79 18.87 23.91
C LEU A 45 -14.62 20.38 24.14
N THR A 46 -15.71 21.07 24.43
CA THR A 46 -15.69 22.52 24.64
C THR A 46 -15.09 22.93 25.97
N GLY A 47 -15.28 22.13 27.03
CA GLY A 47 -14.78 22.43 28.37
C GLY A 47 -13.31 22.04 28.53
N SER A 48 -12.98 20.76 28.42
CA SER A 48 -11.60 20.28 28.61
C SER A 48 -10.66 20.63 27.47
N GLY A 49 -11.20 20.89 26.27
CA GLY A 49 -10.39 21.08 25.08
C GLY A 49 -9.76 19.80 24.53
N GLN A 50 -10.05 18.63 25.10
CA GLN A 50 -9.62 17.34 24.55
C GLN A 50 -10.24 17.12 23.17
N GLY A 51 -9.47 16.60 22.20
CA GLY A 51 -9.97 16.45 20.83
C GLY A 51 -9.19 15.49 19.94
N THR A 52 -9.72 15.30 18.74
CA THR A 52 -9.15 14.54 17.63
C THR A 52 -9.60 15.18 16.30
N VAL A 53 -9.20 14.57 15.18
CA VAL A 53 -9.67 14.93 13.83
C VAL A 53 -10.29 13.72 13.12
N SER A 54 -11.14 13.96 12.13
CA SER A 54 -11.57 12.90 11.21
C SER A 54 -10.46 12.52 10.22
N ASN A 55 -10.50 11.27 9.76
CA ASN A 55 -9.67 10.76 8.67
C ASN A 55 -10.31 11.08 7.30
N ASP A 56 -9.70 10.66 6.19
CA ASP A 56 -10.16 10.89 4.81
C ASP A 56 -11.54 10.32 4.50
N SER A 57 -11.99 9.33 5.28
CA SER A 57 -13.34 8.77 5.18
C SER A 57 -14.37 9.53 6.04
N GLY A 58 -13.95 10.64 6.67
CA GLY A 58 -14.72 11.43 7.61
C GLY A 58 -14.86 10.77 8.98
N ALA A 59 -14.23 9.61 9.21
CA ALA A 59 -14.39 8.85 10.44
C ALA A 59 -13.51 9.41 11.56
N PHE A 60 -14.03 9.43 12.79
CA PHE A 60 -13.28 9.86 13.97
C PHE A 60 -13.54 8.93 15.17
N PHE A 61 -12.64 8.97 16.15
CA PHE A 61 -12.79 8.30 17.43
C PHE A 61 -12.16 9.14 18.56
N ILE A 62 -12.89 9.29 19.67
CA ILE A 62 -12.43 10.03 20.85
C ILE A 62 -12.84 9.31 22.15
N TRP A 63 -11.92 9.22 23.11
CA TRP A 63 -12.23 8.80 24.47
C TRP A 63 -12.72 9.97 25.30
N ILE A 64 -13.88 9.82 25.94
CA ILE A 64 -14.45 10.80 26.85
C ILE A 64 -14.30 10.32 28.30
N PRO A 65 -13.54 11.04 29.15
CA PRO A 65 -13.45 10.78 30.58
C PRO A 65 -14.79 10.88 31.31
N ALA A 66 -14.89 10.30 32.51
CA ALA A 66 -16.15 10.26 33.26
C ALA A 66 -16.62 11.67 33.65
N GLU A 67 -15.67 12.51 34.03
CA GLU A 67 -15.79 13.92 34.40
C GLU A 67 -16.26 14.81 33.23
N ASN A 68 -16.08 14.38 31.97
CA ASN A 68 -16.49 15.13 30.78
C ASN A 68 -17.78 14.61 30.14
N ARG A 69 -18.52 13.69 30.79
CA ARG A 69 -19.75 13.10 30.21
C ARG A 69 -20.88 14.10 29.97
N THR A 70 -20.86 15.24 30.68
CA THR A 70 -21.84 16.33 30.53
C THR A 70 -21.34 17.45 29.61
N ASP A 71 -20.15 17.32 29.04
CA ASP A 71 -19.57 18.30 28.12
C ASP A 71 -20.26 18.23 26.74
N THR A 72 -19.88 19.15 25.86
CA THR A 72 -20.38 19.28 24.49
C THR A 72 -19.24 19.06 23.51
N LEU A 73 -19.47 18.24 22.49
CA LEU A 73 -18.60 18.13 21.34
C LEU A 73 -18.85 19.28 20.38
N LEU A 74 -17.81 20.04 20.06
CA LEU A 74 -17.77 20.97 18.95
C LEU A 74 -17.09 20.29 17.76
N ILE A 75 -17.81 20.30 16.65
CA ILE A 75 -17.34 19.73 15.38
C ILE A 75 -17.22 20.87 14.37
N SER A 76 -16.06 21.01 13.74
CA SER A 76 -15.83 22.08 12.77
C SER A 76 -14.94 21.65 11.61
N HIS A 77 -15.17 22.28 10.46
CA HIS A 77 -14.41 22.09 9.24
C HIS A 77 -14.46 23.38 8.43
N LEU A 78 -13.35 23.75 7.77
CA LEU A 78 -13.27 24.95 6.94
C LEU A 78 -14.35 24.92 5.84
N GLY A 79 -15.11 26.02 5.71
CA GLY A 79 -16.22 26.14 4.74
C GLY A 79 -17.55 25.54 5.22
N PHE A 80 -17.63 25.08 6.46
CA PHE A 80 -18.85 24.51 7.05
C PHE A 80 -19.17 25.17 8.38
N ARG A 81 -20.47 25.31 8.66
CA ARG A 81 -20.95 25.81 9.94
C ARG A 81 -20.65 24.79 11.04
N SER A 82 -19.92 25.22 12.07
CA SER A 82 -19.59 24.36 13.21
C SER A 82 -20.84 23.92 13.98
N GLN A 83 -20.85 22.66 14.43
CA GLN A 83 -21.98 22.05 15.15
C GLN A 83 -21.59 21.72 16.59
N LYS A 84 -22.50 22.00 17.54
CA LYS A 84 -22.36 21.64 18.95
C LYS A 84 -23.31 20.51 19.30
N LEU A 85 -22.79 19.42 19.85
CA LEU A 85 -23.54 18.20 20.17
C LEU A 85 -23.26 17.78 21.62
N PRO A 86 -24.28 17.68 22.50
CA PRO A 86 -24.07 17.16 23.85
C PRO A 86 -23.51 15.74 23.80
N VAL A 87 -22.48 15.45 24.60
CA VAL A 87 -21.87 14.10 24.68
C VAL A 87 -22.91 13.02 25.01
N ALA A 88 -23.88 13.36 25.87
CA ALA A 88 -24.98 12.47 26.23
C ALA A 88 -25.88 12.11 25.04
N ALA A 89 -26.00 12.96 24.01
CA ALA A 89 -26.89 12.76 22.88
C ALA A 89 -26.28 11.89 21.75
N LEU A 90 -24.96 11.67 21.77
CA LEU A 90 -24.28 10.93 20.71
C LEU A 90 -24.38 9.42 20.91
N GLN A 91 -24.73 8.72 19.84
CA GLN A 91 -24.65 7.27 19.75
C GLN A 91 -23.41 6.83 18.96
N LYS A 92 -23.08 5.55 19.07
CA LYS A 92 -21.90 4.99 18.41
C LYS A 92 -22.19 4.83 16.93
N GLY A 93 -21.38 5.48 16.09
CA GLY A 93 -21.46 5.36 14.64
C GLY A 93 -22.35 6.41 13.96
N ASP A 94 -22.72 7.47 14.67
CA ASP A 94 -23.55 8.55 14.12
C ASP A 94 -22.90 9.19 12.89
N ALA A 95 -23.73 9.45 11.88
CA ALA A 95 -23.39 10.33 10.77
C ALA A 95 -23.71 11.76 11.18
N ILE A 96 -22.67 12.57 11.30
CA ILE A 96 -22.74 13.98 11.67
C ILE A 96 -22.64 14.80 10.39
N ILE A 97 -23.66 15.59 10.13
CA ILE A 97 -23.79 16.32 8.87
C ILE A 97 -23.50 17.78 9.15
N LEU A 98 -22.41 18.29 8.59
CA LEU A 98 -22.12 19.71 8.68
C LEU A 98 -22.76 20.45 7.50
N GLU A 99 -23.51 21.49 7.82
CA GLU A 99 -24.08 22.40 6.84
C GLU A 99 -22.98 23.24 6.23
N LYS A 100 -22.91 23.29 4.90
CA LYS A 100 -22.00 24.19 4.21
C LYS A 100 -22.32 25.63 4.58
N GLU A 101 -21.29 26.37 4.97
CA GLU A 101 -21.43 27.80 5.22
C GLU A 101 -21.47 28.49 3.86
N ALA A 102 -22.58 29.17 3.56
CA ALA A 102 -22.71 29.90 2.31
C ALA A 102 -21.58 30.92 2.21
N VAL A 103 -20.87 30.94 1.08
CA VAL A 103 -19.85 31.95 0.81
C VAL A 103 -20.58 33.30 0.73
N GLU A 104 -20.56 34.08 1.81
CA GLU A 104 -20.94 35.48 1.74
C GLU A 104 -20.02 36.18 0.73
N MET A 105 -20.54 37.14 -0.03
CA MET A 105 -19.70 37.92 -0.93
C MET A 105 -18.51 38.47 -0.15
N ARG A 106 -17.29 38.18 -0.63
CA ARG A 106 -16.05 38.65 0.00
C ARG A 106 -16.13 40.15 0.18
N GLU A 107 -16.12 40.59 1.44
CA GLU A 107 -16.05 42.01 1.74
C GLU A 107 -14.71 42.53 1.23
N VAL A 108 -14.75 43.54 0.36
CA VAL A 108 -13.54 44.20 -0.12
C VAL A 108 -12.99 45.03 1.03
N VAL A 109 -11.97 44.48 1.70
CA VAL A 109 -11.23 45.21 2.72
C VAL A 109 -10.03 45.88 2.07
N VAL A 110 -9.86 47.18 2.34
CA VAL A 110 -8.66 47.93 1.96
C VAL A 110 -7.72 47.95 3.16
N GLY A 111 -6.54 47.38 3.01
CA GLY A 111 -5.52 47.35 4.06
C GLY A 111 -4.21 46.78 3.52
N ASP A 112 -3.11 47.10 4.19
CA ASP A 112 -1.81 46.50 3.88
C ASP A 112 -1.76 45.07 4.44
N PRO A 113 -1.73 44.02 3.59
CA PRO A 113 -1.74 42.63 4.05
C PRO A 113 -0.57 42.29 4.98
N LEU A 114 0.61 42.87 4.76
CA LEU A 114 1.76 42.61 5.62
C LEU A 114 1.57 43.25 7.00
N GLN A 115 0.98 44.44 7.08
CA GLN A 115 0.70 45.07 8.38
C GLN A 115 -0.31 44.28 9.20
N ILE A 116 -1.26 43.57 8.55
CA ILE A 116 -2.18 42.66 9.25
C ILE A 116 -1.39 41.49 9.88
N ILE A 117 -0.47 40.87 9.13
CA ILE A 117 0.39 39.79 9.62
C ILE A 117 1.29 40.28 10.78
N LEU A 118 1.98 41.42 10.60
CA LEU A 118 2.89 41.96 11.61
C LEU A 118 2.14 42.36 12.90
N LYS A 119 0.93 42.90 12.77
CA LYS A 119 0.07 43.21 13.92
C LYS A 119 -0.41 41.95 14.64
N ALA A 120 -0.71 40.87 13.90
CA ALA A 120 -1.03 39.58 14.48
C ALA A 120 0.17 38.98 15.23
N ALA A 121 1.37 39.06 14.64
CA ALA A 121 2.62 38.64 15.28
C ALA A 121 2.90 39.41 16.58
N ALA A 122 2.74 40.73 16.55
CA ALA A 122 2.90 41.57 17.75
C ALA A 122 1.88 41.25 18.86
N ARG A 123 0.75 40.61 18.53
CA ARG A 123 -0.31 40.23 19.46
C ARG A 123 -0.23 38.79 19.98
N ILE A 124 0.85 38.07 19.67
CA ILE A 124 1.03 36.70 20.13
C ILE A 124 1.00 36.61 21.67
N PRO A 125 1.68 37.49 22.45
CA PRO A 125 1.61 37.46 23.91
C PRO A 125 0.18 37.65 24.46
N GLU A 126 -0.65 38.47 23.82
CA GLU A 126 -2.04 38.68 24.24
C GLU A 126 -2.95 37.51 23.86
N ASN A 127 -2.73 36.90 22.69
CA ASN A 127 -3.63 35.90 22.13
C ASN A 127 -3.28 34.45 22.51
N TYR A 128 -2.03 34.14 22.84
CA TYR A 128 -1.56 32.77 23.10
C TYR A 128 -1.18 32.57 24.58
N LEU A 129 -1.00 31.31 24.98
CA LEU A 129 -0.65 30.95 26.36
C LEU A 129 0.71 31.54 26.75
N THR A 130 0.72 32.37 27.80
CA THR A 130 1.93 33.07 28.29
C THR A 130 2.54 32.44 29.53
N GLN A 131 1.90 31.42 30.11
CA GLN A 131 2.42 30.63 31.22
C GLN A 131 2.88 29.26 30.69
N PRO A 132 3.75 28.53 31.41
CA PRO A 132 4.13 27.18 31.01
C PRO A 132 2.92 26.24 30.92
N TYR A 133 2.97 25.29 29.99
CA TYR A 133 1.92 24.28 29.79
C TYR A 133 2.48 23.04 29.11
N VAL A 134 1.81 21.91 29.29
CA VAL A 134 2.10 20.67 28.57
C VAL A 134 1.03 20.41 27.53
N THR A 135 1.42 20.01 26.32
CA THR A 135 0.50 19.48 25.31
C THR A 135 0.75 17.99 25.13
N ARG A 136 -0.30 17.19 25.15
CA ARG A 136 -0.26 15.81 24.69
C ARG A 136 -0.54 15.74 23.21
N GLY A 137 0.38 15.15 22.46
CA GLY A 137 0.26 14.98 21.02
C GLY A 137 0.21 13.52 20.61
N PHE A 138 -0.47 13.28 19.49
CA PHE A 138 -0.33 12.04 18.73
C PHE A 138 0.04 12.40 17.30
N TYR A 139 1.05 11.73 16.73
CA TYR A 139 1.30 11.80 15.29
C TYR A 139 1.31 10.43 14.63
N ARG A 140 0.91 10.41 13.36
CA ARG A 140 1.11 9.30 12.43
C ARG A 140 1.91 9.81 11.24
N ALA A 141 3.00 9.13 10.93
CA ALA A 141 3.79 9.34 9.72
C ALA A 141 3.69 8.09 8.82
N THR A 142 3.53 8.30 7.52
CA THR A 142 3.54 7.22 6.53
C THR A 142 4.48 7.56 5.38
N GLY A 143 5.21 6.54 4.92
CA GLY A 143 6.09 6.66 3.77
C GLY A 143 5.64 5.70 2.67
N ARG A 144 5.34 6.24 1.50
CA ARG A 144 4.95 5.47 0.33
C ARG A 144 6.00 5.59 -0.76
N LYS A 145 6.43 4.45 -1.30
CA LYS A 145 7.28 4.42 -2.48
C LYS A 145 6.42 4.03 -3.66
N THR A 146 6.31 4.91 -4.65
CA THR A 146 5.28 4.84 -5.70
C THR A 146 3.87 4.79 -5.08
N LYS A 147 3.21 3.63 -5.06
CA LYS A 147 1.88 3.42 -4.45
C LYS A 147 1.89 2.56 -3.17
N GLU A 148 3.03 1.96 -2.82
CA GLU A 148 3.11 1.01 -1.70
C GLU A 148 3.57 1.69 -0.40
N TYR A 149 2.85 1.43 0.70
CA TYR A 149 3.26 1.83 2.04
C TYR A 149 4.47 1.02 2.49
N GLY A 150 5.64 1.63 2.50
CA GLY A 150 6.89 1.03 2.99
C GLY A 150 7.26 1.48 4.40
N PHE A 151 6.54 2.44 4.97
CA PHE A 151 6.82 2.99 6.29
C PHE A 151 5.53 3.45 6.99
N LEU A 152 5.41 3.15 8.27
CA LEU A 152 4.39 3.62 9.20
C LEU A 152 5.06 3.86 10.56
N SER A 153 4.97 5.08 11.09
CA SER A 153 5.39 5.45 12.44
C SER A 153 4.23 6.12 13.15
N GLU A 154 4.00 5.75 14.40
CA GLU A 154 2.96 6.32 15.23
C GLU A 154 3.48 6.58 16.63
N THR A 155 3.22 7.78 17.13
CA THR A 155 3.82 8.22 18.38
C THR A 155 2.85 9.06 19.20
N LEU A 156 2.76 8.73 20.47
CA LEU A 156 2.19 9.53 21.53
C LEU A 156 3.33 10.18 22.33
N PHE A 157 3.20 11.47 22.60
CA PHE A 157 4.25 12.25 23.23
C PHE A 157 3.65 13.42 24.02
N ASP A 158 4.46 13.97 24.92
CA ASP A 158 4.16 15.20 25.64
C ASP A 158 5.20 16.28 25.29
N ILE A 159 4.77 17.53 25.11
CA ILE A 159 5.65 18.69 24.92
C ILE A 159 5.45 19.65 26.08
N TYR A 160 6.52 19.93 26.82
CA TYR A 160 6.54 21.03 27.77
C TYR A 160 6.91 22.33 27.06
N ASN A 161 5.97 23.27 27.06
CA ASN A 161 6.10 24.57 26.43
C ASN A 161 6.40 25.62 27.51
N TYR A 162 7.52 26.33 27.36
CA TYR A 162 7.83 27.48 28.20
C TYR A 162 6.90 28.66 27.89
N ALA A 163 6.79 29.58 28.85
CA ALA A 163 6.10 30.84 28.70
C ALA A 163 6.57 31.61 27.45
N VAL A 164 5.65 32.28 26.75
CA VAL A 164 5.97 33.15 25.60
C VAL A 164 6.84 34.36 26.00
N ALA A 165 7.06 34.64 27.29
CA ALA A 165 8.05 35.64 27.73
C ALA A 165 9.48 35.08 27.81
N ASP A 166 9.63 33.76 27.95
CA ASP A 166 10.90 33.05 28.19
C ASP A 166 11.14 32.06 27.05
N TRP A 167 11.51 32.56 25.85
CA TRP A 167 11.66 31.75 24.63
C TRP A 167 12.82 30.75 24.71
N GLN A 168 12.63 29.71 25.50
CA GLN A 168 13.47 28.53 25.57
C GLN A 168 12.92 27.46 24.62
N PRO A 169 13.79 26.62 24.03
CA PRO A 169 13.35 25.44 23.28
C PRO A 169 12.43 24.58 24.15
N SER A 170 11.29 24.17 23.59
CA SER A 170 10.35 23.29 24.30
C SER A 170 10.99 21.90 24.49
N GLN A 171 10.60 21.21 25.56
CA GLN A 171 11.10 19.85 25.82
C GLN A 171 10.11 18.82 25.29
N PHE A 172 10.64 17.76 24.70
CA PHE A 172 9.86 16.64 24.20
C PHE A 172 10.07 15.43 25.10
N HIS A 173 8.96 14.76 25.44
CA HIS A 173 8.96 13.50 26.16
C HIS A 173 8.21 12.45 25.33
N LEU A 174 8.93 11.39 24.94
CA LEU A 174 8.31 10.25 24.26
C LEU A 174 7.49 9.43 25.26
N VAL A 175 6.18 9.32 25.04
CA VAL A 175 5.30 8.53 25.92
C VAL A 175 5.16 7.11 25.38
N LYS A 176 4.91 6.95 24.09
CA LYS A 176 4.70 5.65 23.44
C LYS A 176 4.93 5.76 21.93
N HIS A 177 5.60 4.79 21.33
CA HIS A 177 5.93 4.78 19.90
C HIS A 177 5.66 3.41 19.29
N ARG A 178 5.40 3.29 18.00
CA ARG A 178 5.61 2.05 17.23
C ARG A 178 5.96 2.37 15.77
N GLU A 179 6.76 1.50 15.17
CA GLU A 179 7.24 1.63 13.80
C GLU A 179 7.09 0.33 13.02
N PHE A 180 6.74 0.45 11.73
CA PHE A 180 6.86 -0.59 10.72
C PHE A 180 7.54 -0.04 9.48
N LYS A 181 8.71 -0.60 9.15
CA LYS A 181 9.50 -0.18 7.98
C LYS A 181 9.87 -1.38 7.12
N ASP A 182 9.50 -1.36 5.86
CA ASP A 182 9.89 -2.34 4.85
C ASP A 182 11.36 -2.10 4.46
N SER A 183 12.26 -2.93 4.98
CA SER A 183 13.71 -2.73 4.86
C SER A 183 14.18 -2.78 3.41
N ALA A 184 13.58 -3.67 2.61
CA ALA A 184 13.93 -3.85 1.20
C ALA A 184 13.38 -2.70 0.35
N LEU A 185 12.06 -2.44 0.45
CA LEU A 185 11.37 -1.41 -0.33
C LEU A 185 11.96 -0.02 -0.07
N MET A 186 12.17 0.31 1.21
CA MET A 186 12.71 1.60 1.62
C MET A 186 14.22 1.70 1.42
N SER A 187 14.92 0.58 1.19
CA SER A 187 16.37 0.53 0.94
C SER A 187 17.19 1.32 1.96
N GLY A 188 16.81 1.23 3.24
CA GLY A 188 17.46 1.96 4.33
C GLY A 188 17.03 3.42 4.51
N ILE A 189 16.21 4.00 3.63
CA ILE A 189 15.68 5.36 3.80
C ILE A 189 14.68 5.36 4.97
N THR A 190 14.94 6.16 6.01
CA THR A 190 13.96 6.46 7.07
C THR A 190 13.26 7.76 6.72
N MET A 191 11.95 7.72 6.61
CA MET A 191 11.06 8.87 6.71
C MET A 191 10.61 9.01 8.15
N GLY A 192 10.31 10.20 8.62
CA GLY A 192 10.01 10.43 10.03
C GLY A 192 10.30 11.85 10.47
N LEU A 193 10.21 12.10 11.77
CA LEU A 193 10.42 13.40 12.37
C LEU A 193 11.39 13.31 13.55
N SER A 194 12.24 14.32 13.67
CA SER A 194 12.92 14.57 14.95
C SER A 194 11.97 15.30 15.90
N PRO A 195 12.18 15.22 17.22
CA PRO A 195 11.39 16.00 18.18
C PRO A 195 11.40 17.50 17.87
N ASN A 196 12.54 18.06 17.45
CA ASN A 196 12.65 19.46 17.05
C ASN A 196 11.80 19.78 15.80
N GLY A 197 11.73 18.87 14.83
CA GLY A 197 10.88 19.03 13.65
C GLY A 197 9.40 19.07 14.01
N LEU A 198 8.99 18.28 15.00
CA LEU A 198 7.62 18.25 15.48
C LEU A 198 7.27 19.47 16.37
N ILE A 199 8.16 19.89 17.27
CA ILE A 199 8.03 21.14 18.04
C ILE A 199 7.94 22.34 17.09
N GLY A 200 8.77 22.38 16.05
CA GLY A 200 8.74 23.41 15.01
C GLY A 200 7.45 23.47 14.19
N GLY A 201 6.55 22.49 14.34
CA GLY A 201 5.21 22.52 13.78
C GLY A 201 4.33 23.61 14.38
N ASP A 202 4.59 24.05 15.63
CA ASP A 202 3.96 25.24 16.22
C ASP A 202 4.66 26.52 15.76
N ILE A 203 4.40 26.93 14.52
CA ILE A 203 5.12 28.04 13.90
C ILE A 203 4.85 29.39 14.57
N VAL A 204 3.74 29.59 15.27
CA VAL A 204 3.46 30.82 16.02
C VAL A 204 4.53 31.07 17.09
N ARG A 205 5.07 30.01 17.69
CA ARG A 205 6.15 30.10 18.68
C ARG A 205 7.52 30.44 18.06
N HIS A 206 7.63 30.38 16.74
CA HIS A 206 8.88 30.56 15.99
C HIS A 206 8.72 31.50 14.77
N LEU A 207 7.64 32.29 14.74
CA LEU A 207 7.17 33.01 13.56
C LEU A 207 8.19 34.05 13.06
N GLU A 208 8.90 34.69 13.99
CA GLU A 208 9.94 35.69 13.70
C GLU A 208 11.10 35.13 12.86
N GLY A 209 11.41 33.83 13.01
CA GLY A 209 12.44 33.16 12.21
C GLY A 209 12.03 32.96 10.74
N MET A 210 10.75 33.12 10.42
CA MET A 210 10.22 32.94 9.07
C MET A 210 10.12 34.27 8.34
N LYS A 211 11.01 34.50 7.37
CA LYS A 211 11.04 35.76 6.58
C LYS A 211 9.70 36.16 5.96
N VAL A 212 8.84 35.19 5.62
CA VAL A 212 7.51 35.45 5.04
C VAL A 212 6.54 36.14 6.02
N PHE A 213 6.79 36.03 7.32
CA PHE A 213 5.96 36.65 8.37
C PHE A 213 6.71 37.75 9.12
N SER A 214 7.81 38.26 8.55
CA SER A 214 8.64 39.32 9.13
C SER A 214 8.65 40.59 8.27
N SER A 215 9.23 41.66 8.80
CA SER A 215 9.42 42.92 8.07
C SER A 215 10.34 42.79 6.86
N GLU A 216 11.14 41.73 6.75
CA GLU A 216 11.96 41.42 5.58
C GLU A 216 11.16 40.75 4.45
N GLY A 217 9.94 40.30 4.71
CA GLY A 217 9.08 39.60 3.77
C GLY A 217 8.97 40.24 2.38
N PRO A 218 8.79 41.57 2.25
CA PRO A 218 8.74 42.26 0.96
C PRO A 218 9.98 42.10 0.08
N ASN A 219 11.13 41.71 0.62
CA ASN A 219 12.31 41.42 -0.19
C ASN A 219 12.17 40.11 -1.00
N PHE A 220 11.25 39.22 -0.59
CA PHE A 220 11.14 37.87 -1.12
C PHE A 220 9.73 37.48 -1.58
N TYR A 221 8.68 38.13 -1.08
CA TYR A 221 7.29 37.74 -1.28
C TYR A 221 6.41 38.89 -1.76
N ASP A 222 5.42 38.55 -2.57
CA ASP A 222 4.26 39.38 -2.86
C ASP A 222 3.09 38.93 -1.98
N TYR A 223 2.40 39.89 -1.37
CA TYR A 223 1.27 39.65 -0.48
C TYR A 223 -0.02 40.21 -1.08
N ARG A 224 -1.14 39.52 -0.86
CA ARG A 224 -2.47 40.00 -1.24
C ARG A 224 -3.46 39.76 -0.11
N LEU A 225 -4.23 40.79 0.22
CA LEU A 225 -5.41 40.64 1.06
C LEU A 225 -6.56 40.16 0.18
N GLU A 226 -6.98 38.91 0.35
CA GLU A 226 -8.06 38.30 -0.43
C GLU A 226 -9.45 38.73 0.05
N GLY A 227 -9.56 39.14 1.33
CA GLY A 227 -10.76 39.68 1.94
C GLY A 227 -11.02 39.12 3.34
N LEU A 228 -12.28 39.21 3.77
CA LEU A 228 -12.77 38.57 4.99
C LEU A 228 -13.53 37.27 4.66
N VAL A 229 -13.23 36.22 5.42
CA VAL A 229 -13.91 34.93 5.34
C VAL A 229 -14.46 34.52 6.70
N ALA A 230 -15.50 33.67 6.70
CA ALA A 230 -15.97 33.01 7.91
C ALA A 230 -15.14 31.75 8.18
N LEU A 231 -14.55 31.65 9.38
CA LEU A 231 -13.80 30.49 9.84
C LEU A 231 -14.19 30.18 11.29
N ASP A 232 -14.73 28.98 11.55
CA ASP A 232 -15.20 28.57 12.88
C ASP A 232 -16.16 29.57 13.55
N GLY A 233 -17.04 30.20 12.76
CA GLY A 233 -17.98 31.23 13.22
C GLY A 233 -17.34 32.59 13.54
N ARG A 234 -16.11 32.83 13.07
CA ARG A 234 -15.37 34.09 13.23
C ARG A 234 -15.10 34.73 11.87
N LYS A 235 -15.09 36.06 11.81
CA LYS A 235 -14.55 36.78 10.64
C LYS A 235 -13.03 36.75 10.70
N ALA A 236 -12.39 36.31 9.63
CA ALA A 236 -10.93 36.21 9.51
C ALA A 236 -10.43 36.87 8.22
N TYR A 237 -9.32 37.59 8.30
CA TYR A 237 -8.57 38.04 7.14
C TYR A 237 -7.92 36.84 6.46
N GLU A 238 -8.11 36.71 5.15
CA GLU A 238 -7.38 35.78 4.28
C GLU A 238 -6.26 36.56 3.58
N VAL A 239 -5.01 36.26 3.92
CA VAL A 239 -3.83 36.87 3.30
C VAL A 239 -3.06 35.81 2.54
N SER A 240 -2.97 35.96 1.23
CA SER A 240 -2.15 35.10 0.37
C SER A 240 -0.75 35.70 0.19
N PHE A 241 0.23 34.83 0.00
CA PHE A 241 1.61 35.20 -0.30
C PHE A 241 2.22 34.22 -1.31
N ASP A 242 3.08 34.74 -2.19
CA ASP A 242 3.87 33.93 -3.12
C ASP A 242 5.28 34.49 -3.23
N GLU A 243 6.22 33.61 -3.56
CA GLU A 243 7.59 33.97 -3.88
C GLU A 243 7.63 34.96 -5.07
N LYS A 244 8.50 35.97 -4.98
CA LYS A 244 8.75 36.91 -6.09
C LYS A 244 9.47 36.23 -7.25
N ASP A 245 9.19 36.70 -8.46
CA ASP A 245 9.86 36.18 -9.66
C ASP A 245 11.36 36.50 -9.68
N GLY A 246 12.16 35.60 -10.26
CA GLY A 246 13.60 35.82 -10.49
C GLY A 246 14.52 35.52 -9.31
N LEU A 247 13.98 35.09 -8.16
CA LEU A 247 14.80 34.59 -7.05
C LEU A 247 15.47 33.25 -7.42
N LYS A 248 16.73 33.09 -7.04
CA LYS A 248 17.50 31.85 -7.23
C LYS A 248 17.60 31.04 -5.93
N GLU A 249 16.52 31.03 -5.16
CA GLU A 249 16.43 30.36 -3.87
C GLU A 249 15.03 29.76 -3.73
N SER A 250 14.88 28.69 -2.95
CA SER A 250 13.55 28.13 -2.69
C SER A 250 12.85 28.88 -1.57
N ARG A 251 11.62 29.37 -1.81
CA ARG A 251 10.77 30.03 -0.81
C ARG A 251 9.38 29.39 -0.75
N LEU A 252 8.50 30.00 0.05
CA LEU A 252 7.15 29.50 0.32
C LEU A 252 6.09 30.16 -0.57
N LYS A 253 4.94 29.52 -0.68
CA LYS A 253 3.70 30.07 -1.22
C LYS A 253 2.54 29.56 -0.38
N GLY A 254 1.56 30.40 -0.09
CA GLY A 254 0.39 29.95 0.66
C GLY A 254 -0.50 31.07 1.14
N GLU A 255 -1.29 30.74 2.15
CA GLU A 255 -2.30 31.59 2.76
C GLU A 255 -2.23 31.50 4.28
N VAL A 256 -2.55 32.62 4.93
CA VAL A 256 -2.70 32.73 6.38
C VAL A 256 -4.05 33.37 6.71
N PHE A 257 -4.71 32.81 7.72
CA PHE A 257 -6.02 33.23 8.19
C PHE A 257 -5.90 33.82 9.59
N ILE A 258 -6.32 35.07 9.76
CA ILE A 258 -6.11 35.86 10.98
C ILE A 258 -7.46 36.39 11.47
N ASP A 259 -7.84 36.12 12.72
CA ASP A 259 -9.08 36.61 13.32
C ASP A 259 -9.17 38.14 13.25
N ALA A 260 -10.25 38.68 12.70
CA ALA A 260 -10.36 40.10 12.37
C ALA A 260 -10.47 41.02 13.59
N GLY A 261 -10.91 40.49 14.74
CA GLY A 261 -11.06 41.25 15.99
C GLY A 261 -9.82 41.19 16.87
N SER A 262 -9.38 39.97 17.18
CA SER A 262 -8.25 39.69 18.09
C SER A 262 -6.88 39.76 17.40
N TYR A 263 -6.83 39.52 16.09
CA TYR A 263 -5.60 39.27 15.33
C TYR A 263 -4.86 37.99 15.75
N ALA A 264 -5.59 36.97 16.24
CA ALA A 264 -5.02 35.64 16.45
C ALA A 264 -4.84 34.92 15.12
N PHE A 265 -3.73 34.21 14.93
CA PHE A 265 -3.59 33.30 13.78
C PHE A 265 -4.47 32.07 14.00
N LEU A 266 -5.30 31.76 13.00
CA LEU A 266 -6.28 30.68 13.05
C LEU A 266 -5.80 29.47 12.26
N TYR A 267 -5.28 29.72 11.06
CA TYR A 267 -4.93 28.69 10.11
C TYR A 267 -3.83 29.15 9.15
N PHE A 268 -2.94 28.24 8.80
CA PHE A 268 -1.92 28.41 7.77
C PHE A 268 -2.03 27.25 6.79
N ASP A 269 -1.93 27.55 5.49
CA ASP A 269 -1.81 26.55 4.43
C ASP A 269 -0.75 27.03 3.44
N PHE A 270 0.43 26.42 3.47
CA PHE A 270 1.53 26.85 2.62
C PHE A 270 2.40 25.68 2.18
N GLY A 271 3.17 25.89 1.12
CA GLY A 271 4.09 24.92 0.58
C GLY A 271 5.29 25.57 -0.06
N LEU A 272 6.16 24.74 -0.64
CA LEU A 272 7.26 25.23 -1.47
C LEU A 272 6.70 25.90 -2.73
N SER A 273 7.15 27.11 -3.04
CA SER A 273 6.74 27.78 -4.28
C SER A 273 7.34 27.03 -5.48
N PRO A 274 6.54 26.75 -6.53
CA PRO A 274 7.05 26.17 -7.77
C PRO A 274 8.14 27.01 -8.45
N LYS A 275 8.21 28.32 -8.13
CA LYS A 275 9.20 29.26 -8.71
C LYS A 275 10.62 28.96 -8.25
N GLY A 276 10.80 28.69 -6.96
CA GLY A 276 12.11 28.51 -6.34
C GLY A 276 12.52 27.05 -6.10
N ILE A 277 11.61 26.08 -6.22
CA ILE A 277 11.86 24.69 -5.79
C ILE A 277 13.05 24.02 -6.49
N ALA A 278 13.35 24.40 -7.73
CA ALA A 278 14.53 23.91 -8.46
C ALA A 278 15.87 24.34 -7.81
N TYR A 279 15.85 25.42 -7.03
CA TYR A 279 16.99 25.94 -6.28
C TYR A 279 17.04 25.46 -4.82
N LEU A 280 16.15 24.56 -4.41
CA LEU A 280 16.14 24.01 -3.06
C LEU A 280 17.44 23.26 -2.81
N GLN A 281 18.28 23.82 -1.93
CA GLN A 281 19.49 23.17 -1.44
C GLN A 281 19.20 22.53 -0.10
N TYR A 282 19.60 21.27 0.05
CA TYR A 282 19.66 20.63 1.35
C TYR A 282 21.09 20.68 1.87
N PRO A 283 21.30 20.88 3.19
CA PRO A 283 22.63 20.76 3.77
C PRO A 283 23.22 19.39 3.43
N GLU A 284 24.35 19.37 2.71
CA GLU A 284 25.04 18.14 2.28
C GLU A 284 25.58 17.32 3.49
N GLU A 285 25.66 17.95 4.66
CA GLU A 285 26.31 17.49 5.90
C GLU A 285 25.49 16.51 6.77
N SER A 286 24.28 16.11 6.36
CA SER A 286 23.58 15.02 7.08
C SER A 286 24.22 13.68 6.72
N GLY A 287 24.98 13.08 7.64
CA GLY A 287 25.79 11.88 7.38
C GLY A 287 25.06 10.73 6.65
N LYS A 288 23.75 10.56 6.88
CA LYS A 288 22.92 9.56 6.17
C LYS A 288 22.78 9.87 4.65
N ARG A 289 22.74 11.13 4.21
CA ARG A 289 22.63 11.51 2.78
C ARG A 289 23.95 11.49 2.03
N PHE A 290 25.04 11.86 2.70
CA PHE A 290 26.39 11.68 2.15
C PHE A 290 26.65 10.21 1.80
N LEU A 291 26.27 9.28 2.69
CA LEU A 291 26.34 7.84 2.44
C LEU A 291 25.51 7.43 1.20
N LEU A 292 24.26 7.90 1.07
CA LEU A 292 23.43 7.60 -0.10
C LEU A 292 24.07 8.07 -1.43
N LYS A 293 24.68 9.26 -1.44
CA LYS A 293 25.40 9.79 -2.61
C LYS A 293 26.59 8.90 -3.00
N LEU A 294 27.36 8.40 -2.02
CA LEU A 294 28.43 7.41 -2.26
C LEU A 294 27.91 6.11 -2.87
N PHE A 295 26.68 5.71 -2.55
CA PHE A 295 26.02 4.55 -3.17
C PHE A 295 25.38 4.86 -4.54
N GLY A 296 25.53 6.09 -5.05
CA GLY A 296 24.97 6.52 -6.33
C GLY A 296 23.47 6.83 -6.27
N ILE A 297 22.98 7.26 -5.11
CA ILE A 297 21.57 7.57 -4.86
C ILE A 297 21.43 9.08 -4.59
N THR A 298 20.47 9.73 -5.25
CA THR A 298 20.12 11.15 -5.03
C THR A 298 18.65 11.27 -4.67
N ILE A 299 18.33 12.05 -3.63
CA ILE A 299 16.96 12.34 -3.20
C ILE A 299 16.73 13.85 -3.33
N LYS A 300 15.70 14.24 -4.08
CA LYS A 300 15.30 15.65 -4.25
C LYS A 300 13.85 15.81 -3.79
N LYS A 301 13.55 16.82 -2.96
CA LYS A 301 12.16 17.18 -2.68
C LYS A 301 11.58 17.91 -3.89
N VAL A 302 10.42 17.47 -4.36
CA VAL A 302 9.75 17.99 -5.56
C VAL A 302 8.42 18.66 -5.23
N ALA A 303 7.85 18.39 -4.06
CA ALA A 303 6.74 19.14 -3.51
C ALA A 303 6.75 19.07 -1.99
N GLY A 304 6.07 20.03 -1.36
CA GLY A 304 5.85 20.05 0.09
C GLY A 304 4.72 20.99 0.42
N ARG A 305 3.75 20.54 1.21
CA ARG A 305 2.63 21.33 1.73
C ARG A 305 2.50 21.07 3.22
N GLN A 306 2.21 22.12 3.97
CA GLN A 306 1.97 22.08 5.39
C GLN A 306 0.70 22.88 5.70
N ARG A 307 -0.16 22.30 6.54
CA ARG A 307 -1.32 23.01 7.10
C ARG A 307 -1.25 22.97 8.61
N ILE A 308 -1.51 24.11 9.23
CA ILE A 308 -1.37 24.31 10.67
C ILE A 308 -2.63 25.01 11.16
N ARG A 309 -3.30 24.44 12.15
CA ARG A 309 -4.51 24.99 12.74
C ARG A 309 -4.30 25.31 14.20
N TYR A 310 -4.89 26.41 14.65
CA TYR A 310 -4.94 26.81 16.05
C TYR A 310 -6.38 26.75 16.57
N ARG A 311 -6.53 26.47 17.86
CA ARG A 311 -7.84 26.38 18.52
C ARG A 311 -7.89 27.20 19.80
N PRO A 312 -9.07 27.71 20.19
CA PRO A 312 -9.20 28.44 21.44
C PRO A 312 -9.25 27.50 22.64
N ILE A 313 -8.61 27.92 23.74
CA ILE A 313 -8.68 27.36 25.09
C ILE A 313 -8.90 28.51 26.08
N GLY A 314 -10.09 28.59 26.68
CA GLY A 314 -10.50 29.79 27.41
C GLY A 314 -10.49 31.03 26.52
N ASN A 315 -9.71 32.05 26.90
CA ASN A 315 -9.48 33.27 26.13
C ASN A 315 -8.18 33.27 25.32
N LYS A 316 -7.43 32.16 25.30
CA LYS A 316 -6.15 32.02 24.61
C LYS A 316 -6.25 31.02 23.45
N TRP A 317 -5.19 30.95 22.64
CA TRP A 317 -5.03 30.02 21.52
C TRP A 317 -3.85 29.07 21.73
N VAL A 318 -3.98 27.86 21.21
CA VAL A 318 -2.96 26.80 21.24
C VAL A 318 -3.00 26.02 19.92
N LEU A 319 -1.89 25.37 19.55
CA LEU A 319 -1.83 24.49 18.40
C LEU A 319 -2.93 23.42 18.49
N SER A 320 -3.62 23.18 17.37
CA SER A 320 -4.63 22.15 17.22
C SER A 320 -4.03 20.94 16.51
N ASP A 321 -3.57 21.14 15.28
CA ASP A 321 -3.10 20.08 14.41
C ASP A 321 -2.17 20.61 13.32
N VAL A 322 -1.30 19.72 12.83
CA VAL A 322 -0.37 19.95 11.74
C VAL A 322 -0.48 18.78 10.76
N THR A 323 -0.65 19.08 9.48
CA THR A 323 -0.49 18.09 8.40
C THR A 323 0.69 18.49 7.53
N MET A 324 1.51 17.52 7.14
CA MET A 324 2.63 17.70 6.23
C MET A 324 2.55 16.64 5.14
N ASN A 325 2.57 17.05 3.87
CA ASN A 325 2.64 16.17 2.72
C ASN A 325 3.88 16.55 1.92
N ASN A 326 4.81 15.61 1.79
CA ASN A 326 6.08 15.81 1.10
C ASN A 326 6.22 14.81 -0.03
N GLU A 327 6.72 15.28 -1.17
CA GLU A 327 7.07 14.44 -2.30
C GLU A 327 8.56 14.55 -2.58
N PHE A 328 9.19 13.40 -2.79
CA PHE A 328 10.60 13.29 -3.11
C PHE A 328 10.79 12.42 -4.35
N ARG A 329 11.78 12.78 -5.15
CA ARG A 329 12.26 12.00 -6.29
C ARG A 329 13.60 11.36 -5.94
N LEU A 330 13.60 10.04 -5.92
CA LEU A 330 14.76 9.17 -5.71
C LEU A 330 15.35 8.79 -7.08
N GLN A 331 16.61 9.11 -7.31
CA GLN A 331 17.34 8.75 -8.53
C GLN A 331 18.50 7.84 -8.17
N ARG A 332 18.61 6.69 -8.84
CA ARG A 332 19.74 5.76 -8.70
C ARG A 332 20.55 5.77 -9.99
N HIS A 333 21.77 6.27 -9.90
CA HIS A 333 22.63 6.48 -11.07
C HIS A 333 23.17 5.16 -11.65
N LYS A 334 23.31 4.11 -10.83
CA LYS A 334 23.87 2.82 -11.28
C LYS A 334 23.01 2.06 -12.29
N ASN A 335 21.69 2.17 -12.18
CA ASN A 335 20.71 1.47 -13.01
C ASN A 335 19.71 2.43 -13.67
N ALA A 336 20.00 3.73 -13.65
CA ALA A 336 19.14 4.80 -14.19
C ALA A 336 17.68 4.77 -13.68
N SER A 337 17.41 4.21 -12.49
CA SER A 337 16.05 4.12 -11.97
C SER A 337 15.63 5.43 -11.30
N VAL A 338 14.39 5.83 -11.53
CA VAL A 338 13.75 6.99 -10.89
C VAL A 338 12.49 6.51 -10.19
N GLU A 339 12.36 6.82 -8.91
CA GLU A 339 11.25 6.38 -8.07
C GLU A 339 10.72 7.60 -7.29
N ASP A 340 9.41 7.76 -7.23
CA ASP A 340 8.79 8.81 -6.40
C ASP A 340 8.47 8.26 -5.00
N LEU A 341 8.61 9.13 -4.01
CA LEU A 341 8.49 8.84 -2.61
C LEU A 341 7.62 9.90 -1.96
N HIS A 342 6.58 9.47 -1.25
CA HIS A 342 5.65 10.33 -0.54
C HIS A 342 5.83 10.12 0.96
N ASP A 343 5.81 11.21 1.70
CA ASP A 343 5.94 11.24 3.15
C ASP A 343 4.82 12.13 3.71
N ASP A 344 3.91 11.51 4.44
CA ASP A 344 2.70 12.13 4.96
C ASP A 344 2.72 12.04 6.48
N VAL A 345 2.63 13.19 7.15
CA VAL A 345 2.62 13.30 8.63
C VAL A 345 1.37 14.03 9.07
N HIS A 346 0.60 13.42 9.97
CA HIS A 346 -0.52 14.05 10.68
C HIS A 346 -0.23 14.09 12.17
N TYR A 347 -0.12 15.28 12.75
CA TYR A 347 0.06 15.55 14.17
C TYR A 347 -1.18 16.26 14.71
N VAL A 348 -1.76 15.75 15.81
CA VAL A 348 -2.86 16.40 16.54
C VAL A 348 -2.50 16.59 18.01
N VAL A 349 -2.84 17.74 18.58
CA VAL A 349 -2.82 18.02 20.03
C VAL A 349 -4.11 17.49 20.64
N THR A 350 -4.02 16.36 21.31
CA THR A 350 -5.19 15.66 21.88
C THR A 350 -5.59 16.20 23.23
N ASP A 351 -4.66 16.79 23.99
CA ASP A 351 -4.91 17.36 25.32
C ASP A 351 -3.95 18.51 25.66
N VAL A 352 -4.35 19.39 26.57
CA VAL A 352 -3.57 20.56 27.01
C VAL A 352 -3.70 20.73 28.52
N ASP A 353 -2.58 20.62 29.23
CA ASP A 353 -2.50 20.79 30.67
C ASP A 353 -1.77 22.09 31.03
N THR A 354 -2.52 23.06 31.55
CA THR A 354 -2.01 24.36 32.00
C THR A 354 -1.68 24.40 33.49
N THR A 355 -1.81 23.28 34.20
CA THR A 355 -1.53 23.17 35.64
C THR A 355 -0.08 22.81 35.94
N VAL A 356 0.65 22.28 34.95
CA VAL A 356 2.05 21.91 35.06
C VAL A 356 2.94 23.16 35.09
N THR A 357 3.74 23.30 36.14
CA THR A 357 4.60 24.48 36.34
C THR A 357 6.10 24.19 36.19
N HIS A 358 6.52 22.93 36.07
CA HIS A 358 7.95 22.55 36.03
C HIS A 358 8.28 21.76 34.76
N PRO A 359 9.48 21.97 34.17
CA PRO A 359 9.95 21.21 33.02
C PRO A 359 10.13 19.71 33.34
N PHE A 360 10.22 18.90 32.30
CA PHE A 360 10.59 17.49 32.41
C PHE A 360 12.02 17.34 32.94
N SER A 361 12.27 16.25 33.65
CA SER A 361 13.63 15.89 34.06
C SER A 361 14.48 15.48 32.84
N ASP A 362 15.81 15.52 33.00
CA ASP A 362 16.74 15.09 31.94
C ASP A 362 16.53 13.63 31.51
N HIS A 363 15.99 12.79 32.40
CA HIS A 363 15.68 11.37 32.10
C HIS A 363 14.39 11.18 31.30
N GLU A 364 13.45 12.12 31.41
CA GLU A 364 12.19 12.11 30.66
C GLU A 364 12.33 12.79 29.29
N THR A 365 13.35 13.62 29.12
CA THR A 365 13.56 14.41 27.89
C THR A 365 14.26 13.59 26.81
N THR A 366 13.61 13.42 25.66
CA THR A 366 14.23 12.82 24.47
C THR A 366 15.07 13.86 23.73
N ARG A 367 16.23 13.45 23.19
CA ARG A 367 17.14 14.34 22.46
C ARG A 367 16.51 14.88 21.18
N GLY A 368 16.55 16.20 20.99
CA GLY A 368 15.80 16.88 19.92
C GLY A 368 16.23 16.62 18.47
N ASN A 369 17.43 16.10 18.23
CA ASN A 369 18.00 15.93 16.88
C ASN A 369 18.06 14.47 16.40
N GLU A 370 17.81 13.50 17.27
CA GLU A 370 17.69 12.09 16.89
C GLU A 370 16.27 11.85 16.34
N MET A 371 16.12 10.90 15.41
CA MET A 371 14.80 10.60 14.85
C MET A 371 13.99 9.85 15.91
N ILE A 372 12.71 10.18 16.06
CA ILE A 372 11.83 9.45 16.98
C ILE A 372 11.75 7.96 16.58
N GLU A 373 11.83 7.71 15.27
CA GLU A 373 11.87 6.39 14.63
C GLU A 373 13.10 5.54 14.96
N ASP A 374 14.16 6.12 15.54
CA ASP A 374 15.32 5.32 15.95
C ASP A 374 15.08 4.63 17.35
N GLU A 375 13.94 4.90 18.02
CA GLU A 375 13.55 4.29 19.31
C GLU A 375 12.69 3.02 19.14
N GLN A 376 12.93 1.99 19.97
CA GLN A 376 12.18 0.73 19.93
C GLN A 376 11.28 0.55 21.16
N THR A 377 10.10 -0.02 20.93
CA THR A 377 9.07 -0.27 21.93
C THR A 377 8.36 -1.60 21.65
N ASP A 378 7.99 -2.31 22.72
CA ASP A 378 7.25 -3.57 22.61
C ASP A 378 5.80 -3.34 22.20
N GLU A 379 5.31 -4.08 21.19
CA GLU A 379 3.94 -3.98 20.66
C GLU A 379 2.99 -5.05 21.25
N ASP A 380 1.72 -4.68 21.50
CA ASP A 380 0.62 -5.63 21.74
C ASP A 380 -0.59 -5.35 20.80
N SER A 381 -1.54 -6.29 20.73
CA SER A 381 -2.71 -6.20 19.85
C SER A 381 -3.73 -5.12 20.23
N LEU A 382 -3.53 -4.45 21.36
CA LEU A 382 -4.40 -3.40 21.89
C LEU A 382 -3.62 -2.10 22.11
N PHE A 383 -2.57 -1.88 21.31
CA PHE A 383 -1.53 -0.91 21.59
C PHE A 383 -2.05 0.50 21.93
N TRP A 384 -3.05 0.99 21.20
CA TRP A 384 -3.65 2.31 21.37
C TRP A 384 -4.97 2.33 22.16
N LYS A 385 -5.39 1.20 22.76
CA LYS A 385 -6.74 1.05 23.35
C LYS A 385 -7.11 2.15 24.37
N ASP A 386 -6.13 2.70 25.08
CA ASP A 386 -6.34 3.64 26.19
C ASP A 386 -6.17 5.11 25.79
N TYR A 387 -5.89 5.38 24.50
CA TYR A 387 -5.52 6.71 24.00
C TYR A 387 -6.44 7.19 22.86
N THR A 388 -6.68 8.50 22.82
CA THR A 388 -7.28 9.15 21.66
C THR A 388 -6.21 9.28 20.59
N VAL A 389 -6.43 8.68 19.43
CA VAL A 389 -5.48 8.66 18.31
C VAL A 389 -6.18 9.07 17.01
N ILE A 390 -5.39 9.44 16.00
CA ILE A 390 -5.91 9.68 14.64
C ILE A 390 -6.27 8.32 14.04
N LEU A 391 -7.42 8.19 13.37
CA LEU A 391 -7.77 6.96 12.64
C LEU A 391 -7.00 6.87 11.32
N PRO A 392 -6.54 5.68 10.87
CA PRO A 392 -5.76 5.56 9.64
C PRO A 392 -6.61 5.83 8.39
N ASP A 393 -5.98 6.42 7.37
CA ASP A 393 -6.57 6.67 6.04
C ASP A 393 -6.43 5.47 5.09
N PHE A 394 -5.78 4.40 5.56
CA PHE A 394 -5.40 3.22 4.79
C PHE A 394 -5.69 1.94 5.57
N PRO A 395 -5.74 0.76 4.91
CA PRO A 395 -5.91 -0.52 5.58
C PRO A 395 -4.64 -0.88 6.37
N GLU A 396 -4.57 -0.39 7.60
CA GLU A 396 -3.39 -0.48 8.47
C GLU A 396 -2.91 -1.92 8.68
N GLN A 397 -3.80 -2.83 9.08
CA GLN A 397 -3.42 -4.20 9.40
C GLN A 397 -2.83 -4.96 8.20
N PRO A 398 -3.46 -4.95 7.00
CA PRO A 398 -2.83 -5.48 5.79
C PRO A 398 -1.45 -4.89 5.49
N VAL A 399 -1.26 -3.57 5.66
CA VAL A 399 0.06 -2.93 5.46
C VAL A 399 1.09 -3.44 6.46
N ILE A 400 0.76 -3.48 7.75
CA ILE A 400 1.65 -4.00 8.81
C ILE A 400 2.02 -5.46 8.54
N SER A 401 1.04 -6.31 8.24
CA SER A 401 1.28 -7.73 7.94
C SER A 401 2.20 -7.91 6.73
N ARG A 402 1.99 -7.13 5.66
CA ARG A 402 2.85 -7.14 4.47
C ARG A 402 4.30 -6.75 4.82
N ILE A 403 4.49 -5.65 5.56
CA ILE A 403 5.82 -5.17 5.97
C ILE A 403 6.54 -6.23 6.82
N LYS A 404 5.84 -6.81 7.81
CA LYS A 404 6.40 -7.86 8.68
C LYS A 404 6.83 -9.09 7.85
N ALA A 405 6.00 -9.52 6.90
CA ALA A 405 6.33 -10.63 6.00
C ALA A 405 7.54 -10.31 5.11
N ALA A 406 7.57 -9.13 4.49
CA ALA A 406 8.69 -8.69 3.64
C ALA A 406 10.02 -8.62 4.42
N ASN A 407 9.99 -8.10 5.65
CA ASN A 407 11.17 -8.06 6.51
C ASN A 407 11.65 -9.45 6.95
N ALA A 408 10.73 -10.38 7.21
CA ALA A 408 11.09 -11.76 7.53
C ALA A 408 11.85 -12.41 6.36
N VAL A 409 11.35 -12.23 5.14
CA VAL A 409 12.00 -12.70 3.90
C VAL A 409 13.37 -12.05 3.72
N PHE A 410 13.44 -10.72 3.83
CA PHE A 410 14.70 -9.96 3.70
C PHE A 410 15.76 -10.42 4.71
N ALA A 411 15.37 -10.69 5.96
CA ALA A 411 16.28 -11.18 6.99
C ALA A 411 16.84 -12.59 6.65
N VAL A 412 16.01 -13.45 6.05
CA VAL A 412 16.45 -14.78 5.57
C VAL A 412 17.46 -14.61 4.43
N ARG A 413 17.16 -13.80 3.41
CA ARG A 413 18.08 -13.53 2.30
C ARG A 413 19.42 -13.01 2.77
N LYS A 414 19.45 -12.00 3.66
CA LYS A 414 20.72 -11.44 4.16
C LYS A 414 21.60 -12.50 4.82
N ARG A 415 21.04 -13.33 5.71
CA ARG A 415 21.78 -14.44 6.34
C ARG A 415 22.24 -15.49 5.33
N LEU A 416 21.41 -15.75 4.33
CA LEU A 416 21.67 -16.75 3.29
C LEU A 416 22.80 -16.30 2.36
N GLU A 417 22.83 -15.03 1.92
CA GLU A 417 23.91 -14.48 1.09
C GLU A 417 25.27 -14.59 1.80
N ASP A 418 25.34 -14.27 3.10
CA ASP A 418 26.56 -14.42 3.90
C ASP A 418 27.01 -15.89 4.02
N ARG A 419 26.06 -16.82 4.14
CA ARG A 419 26.33 -18.26 4.16
C ARG A 419 26.80 -18.78 2.80
N LEU A 420 26.13 -18.38 1.72
CA LEU A 420 26.44 -18.77 0.35
C LEU A 420 27.83 -18.31 -0.07
N ARG A 421 28.32 -17.16 0.42
CA ARG A 421 29.71 -16.70 0.17
C ARG A 421 30.77 -17.68 0.69
N LYS A 422 30.46 -18.46 1.73
CA LYS A 422 31.38 -19.40 2.38
C LYS A 422 31.28 -20.83 1.82
N LEU A 423 30.24 -21.14 1.05
CA LEU A 423 30.04 -22.48 0.47
C LEU A 423 30.84 -22.69 -0.82
N PRO A 424 31.19 -23.94 -1.16
CA PRO A 424 31.71 -24.29 -2.48
C PRO A 424 30.83 -23.72 -3.60
N LYS A 425 31.42 -23.43 -4.77
CA LYS A 425 30.70 -22.89 -5.94
C LYS A 425 29.87 -23.95 -6.70
N ASP A 426 29.51 -25.06 -6.06
CA ASP A 426 28.64 -26.06 -6.65
C ASP A 426 27.18 -25.56 -6.67
N PRO A 427 26.55 -25.40 -7.85
CA PRO A 427 25.20 -24.87 -7.94
C PRO A 427 24.17 -25.74 -7.22
N ALA A 428 24.27 -27.07 -7.29
CA ALA A 428 23.31 -27.96 -6.66
C ALA A 428 23.30 -27.79 -5.13
N LEU A 429 24.47 -27.84 -4.48
CA LEU A 429 24.61 -27.61 -3.04
C LEU A 429 24.07 -26.23 -2.60
N ARG A 430 24.37 -25.19 -3.38
CA ARG A 430 23.97 -23.81 -3.05
C ARG A 430 22.47 -23.61 -3.20
N ILE A 431 21.88 -24.16 -4.26
CA ILE A 431 20.42 -24.13 -4.50
C ILE A 431 19.69 -24.94 -3.42
N ASP A 432 20.16 -26.15 -3.07
CA ASP A 432 19.57 -26.92 -1.96
C ASP A 432 19.65 -26.13 -0.64
N THR A 433 20.76 -25.41 -0.40
CA THR A 433 20.91 -24.55 0.77
C THR A 433 19.90 -23.39 0.79
N ILE A 434 19.63 -22.78 -0.37
CA ILE A 434 18.61 -21.73 -0.51
C ILE A 434 17.24 -22.29 -0.13
N LEU A 435 16.82 -23.37 -0.78
CA LEU A 435 15.51 -23.99 -0.58
C LEU A 435 15.33 -24.47 0.87
N ALA A 436 16.34 -25.12 1.45
CA ALA A 436 16.33 -25.58 2.83
C ALA A 436 16.25 -24.41 3.84
N ALA A 437 16.88 -23.27 3.55
CA ALA A 437 16.82 -22.10 4.43
C ALA A 437 15.41 -21.49 4.49
N TYR A 438 14.73 -21.36 3.34
CA TYR A 438 13.34 -20.90 3.31
C TYR A 438 12.40 -21.91 3.96
N HIS A 439 12.62 -23.21 3.74
CA HIS A 439 11.86 -24.25 4.40
C HIS A 439 11.98 -24.22 5.93
N ALA A 440 13.21 -24.08 6.46
CA ALA A 440 13.46 -24.03 7.89
C ALA A 440 12.80 -22.83 8.60
N GLN A 441 12.37 -21.81 7.85
CA GLN A 441 11.68 -20.63 8.36
C GLN A 441 10.16 -20.73 8.16
N GLY A 442 9.65 -21.87 7.66
CA GLY A 442 8.24 -22.05 7.35
C GLY A 442 7.78 -21.27 6.11
N LEU A 443 8.71 -20.70 5.34
CA LEU A 443 8.42 -19.90 4.15
C LEU A 443 8.32 -20.74 2.88
N PHE A 444 8.65 -22.04 2.92
CA PHE A 444 8.47 -22.95 1.79
C PHE A 444 8.19 -24.37 2.29
N ASN A 445 7.18 -25.03 1.75
CA ASN A 445 6.80 -26.40 2.03
C ASN A 445 6.20 -27.03 0.76
N GLY A 446 6.93 -27.94 0.14
CA GLY A 446 6.51 -28.63 -1.07
C GLY A 446 7.67 -29.08 -1.95
N SER A 447 7.45 -29.21 -3.25
CA SER A 447 8.43 -29.78 -4.19
C SER A 447 9.16 -28.70 -4.97
N ALA A 448 10.47 -28.85 -5.09
CA ALA A 448 11.29 -28.00 -5.95
C ALA A 448 12.05 -28.85 -6.97
N LEU A 449 12.04 -28.39 -8.21
CA LEU A 449 12.85 -28.95 -9.29
C LEU A 449 13.63 -27.82 -9.97
N VAL A 450 14.93 -28.05 -10.17
CA VAL A 450 15.80 -27.15 -10.92
C VAL A 450 16.60 -27.96 -11.93
N SER A 451 16.38 -27.70 -13.21
CA SER A 451 17.17 -28.26 -14.33
C SER A 451 18.02 -27.16 -14.94
N TRP A 452 19.27 -27.48 -15.25
CA TRP A 452 20.21 -26.57 -15.90
C TRP A 452 21.14 -27.32 -16.84
N LYS A 453 21.22 -26.86 -18.10
CA LYS A 453 22.05 -27.45 -19.16
C LYS A 453 21.77 -28.95 -19.36
N GLY A 454 20.49 -29.32 -19.36
CA GLY A 454 20.03 -30.71 -19.56
C GLY A 454 20.31 -31.65 -18.39
N LYS A 455 20.63 -31.12 -17.20
CA LYS A 455 20.81 -31.90 -15.98
C LYS A 455 19.87 -31.39 -14.88
N VAL A 456 19.17 -32.32 -14.25
CA VAL A 456 18.42 -32.03 -13.02
C VAL A 456 19.42 -31.88 -11.87
N LEU A 457 19.51 -30.66 -11.34
CA LEU A 457 20.35 -30.33 -10.19
C LEU A 457 19.62 -30.57 -8.87
N ILE A 458 18.32 -30.29 -8.86
CA ILE A 458 17.43 -30.48 -7.72
C ILE A 458 16.16 -31.14 -8.23
N ASP A 459 15.72 -32.18 -7.54
CA ASP A 459 14.39 -32.75 -7.59
C ASP A 459 14.10 -33.31 -6.19
N LYS A 460 13.48 -32.48 -5.36
CA LYS A 460 13.44 -32.72 -3.92
C LYS A 460 12.22 -32.05 -3.28
N GLY A 461 11.60 -32.75 -2.34
CA GLY A 461 10.62 -32.16 -1.45
C GLY A 461 11.24 -31.59 -0.19
N TYR A 462 10.66 -30.47 0.24
CA TYR A 462 10.99 -29.75 1.45
C TYR A 462 9.74 -29.74 2.32
N GLY A 463 9.67 -30.67 3.27
CA GLY A 463 8.52 -30.85 4.16
C GLY A 463 7.50 -31.88 3.67
N PHE A 464 6.21 -31.62 3.92
CA PHE A 464 5.13 -32.62 3.80
C PHE A 464 4.10 -32.23 2.75
N ALA A 465 3.78 -33.18 1.88
CA ALA A 465 2.60 -33.16 1.02
C ALA A 465 1.31 -33.26 1.85
N ASP A 466 1.33 -34.02 2.95
CA ASP A 466 0.25 -34.07 3.94
C ASP A 466 0.83 -34.13 5.35
N ARG A 467 0.57 -33.09 6.15
CA ARG A 467 1.09 -32.94 7.52
C ARG A 467 0.49 -33.97 8.48
N SER A 468 -0.75 -34.39 8.26
CA SER A 468 -1.48 -35.29 9.15
C SER A 468 -0.94 -36.72 9.06
N SER A 469 -0.77 -37.23 7.84
CA SER A 469 -0.16 -38.54 7.58
C SER A 469 1.37 -38.51 7.57
N LYS A 470 1.99 -37.32 7.67
CA LYS A 470 3.43 -37.09 7.52
C LYS A 470 4.00 -37.59 6.19
N ARG A 471 3.18 -37.59 5.13
CA ARG A 471 3.64 -37.92 3.78
C ARG A 471 4.54 -36.81 3.27
N VAL A 472 5.80 -37.16 2.99
CA VAL A 472 6.82 -36.25 2.50
C VAL A 472 6.48 -35.82 1.06
N ALA A 473 6.79 -34.58 0.71
CA ALA A 473 6.68 -34.11 -0.67
C ALA A 473 7.84 -34.67 -1.53
N ASP A 474 7.61 -34.85 -2.82
CA ASP A 474 8.64 -35.30 -3.78
C ASP A 474 8.31 -34.85 -5.21
N GLY A 475 9.16 -35.22 -6.18
CA GLY A 475 9.02 -34.88 -7.60
C GLY A 475 7.71 -35.35 -8.26
N THR A 476 7.04 -36.33 -7.64
CA THR A 476 5.80 -36.97 -8.12
C THR A 476 4.56 -36.50 -7.37
N THR A 477 4.72 -35.66 -6.36
CA THR A 477 3.60 -35.11 -5.59
C THR A 477 2.80 -34.13 -6.45
N GLY A 478 1.48 -34.31 -6.53
CA GLY A 478 0.60 -33.46 -7.32
C GLY A 478 0.24 -32.15 -6.58
N TYR A 479 0.24 -31.03 -7.30
CA TYR A 479 -0.13 -29.71 -6.81
C TYR A 479 -1.07 -29.01 -7.78
N ARG A 480 -2.09 -28.30 -7.28
CA ARG A 480 -2.85 -27.36 -8.11
C ARG A 480 -1.96 -26.17 -8.45
N ILE A 481 -1.73 -25.94 -9.75
CA ILE A 481 -0.79 -24.90 -10.20
C ILE A 481 -1.45 -23.56 -10.48
N GLY A 482 -2.75 -23.42 -10.19
CA GLY A 482 -3.51 -22.19 -10.38
C GLY A 482 -3.27 -21.56 -11.75
N SER A 483 -2.99 -20.25 -11.77
CA SER A 483 -2.78 -19.48 -13.00
C SER A 483 -1.64 -19.94 -13.92
N THR A 484 -0.68 -20.75 -13.45
CA THR A 484 0.32 -21.37 -14.35
C THR A 484 -0.35 -22.25 -15.41
N SER A 485 -1.59 -22.72 -15.15
CA SER A 485 -2.43 -23.44 -16.13
C SER A 485 -2.69 -22.67 -17.42
N LYS A 486 -2.64 -21.33 -17.39
CA LYS A 486 -2.83 -20.47 -18.57
C LYS A 486 -1.81 -20.71 -19.66
N THR A 487 -0.59 -21.11 -19.27
CA THR A 487 0.46 -21.49 -20.22
C THR A 487 0.02 -22.67 -21.09
N PHE A 488 -0.68 -23.66 -20.51
CA PHE A 488 -1.20 -24.83 -21.22
C PHE A 488 -2.35 -24.46 -22.15
N THR A 489 -3.27 -23.61 -21.68
CA THR A 489 -4.35 -23.07 -22.51
C THR A 489 -3.80 -22.31 -23.71
N SER A 490 -2.76 -21.50 -23.50
CA SER A 490 -2.07 -20.79 -24.57
C SER A 490 -1.50 -21.75 -25.62
N VAL A 491 -0.89 -22.86 -25.21
CA VAL A 491 -0.38 -23.88 -26.15
C VAL A 491 -1.52 -24.50 -26.97
N ILE A 492 -2.64 -24.88 -26.35
CA ILE A 492 -3.81 -25.43 -27.08
C ILE A 492 -4.32 -24.43 -28.12
N ILE A 493 -4.47 -23.16 -27.75
CA ILE A 493 -4.95 -22.12 -28.67
C ILE A 493 -3.97 -21.93 -29.83
N ASN A 494 -2.66 -21.87 -29.56
CA ASN A 494 -1.64 -21.70 -30.60
C ASN A 494 -1.49 -22.93 -31.50
N GLN A 495 -1.75 -24.15 -31.00
CA GLN A 495 -1.87 -25.35 -31.82
C GLN A 495 -3.06 -25.23 -32.79
N LEU A 496 -4.23 -24.81 -32.30
CA LEU A 496 -5.41 -24.62 -33.14
C LEU A 496 -5.23 -23.48 -34.17
N VAL A 497 -4.45 -22.45 -33.85
CA VAL A 497 -4.04 -21.42 -34.81
C VAL A 497 -3.11 -21.99 -35.87
N SER A 498 -2.13 -22.82 -35.48
CA SER A 498 -1.22 -23.52 -36.40
C SER A 498 -1.96 -24.48 -37.34
N GLU A 499 -3.07 -25.07 -36.87
CA GLU A 499 -3.99 -25.91 -37.63
C GLU A 499 -4.98 -25.13 -38.51
N TRP A 500 -4.90 -23.78 -38.53
CA TRP A 500 -5.85 -22.89 -39.23
C TRP A 500 -7.30 -23.01 -38.77
N ARG A 501 -7.53 -23.57 -37.58
CA ARG A 501 -8.87 -23.72 -36.98
C ARG A 501 -9.27 -22.49 -36.16
N LEU A 502 -8.29 -21.73 -35.71
CA LEU A 502 -8.45 -20.44 -35.03
C LEU A 502 -7.61 -19.37 -35.73
N ARG A 503 -8.00 -18.10 -35.57
CA ARG A 503 -7.13 -16.95 -35.85
C ARG A 503 -7.19 -15.97 -34.69
N LEU A 504 -6.06 -15.35 -34.39
CA LEU A 504 -5.91 -14.45 -33.24
C LEU A 504 -6.78 -13.18 -33.35
N ASP A 505 -7.00 -12.70 -34.58
CA ASP A 505 -7.80 -11.51 -34.90
C ASP A 505 -9.32 -11.81 -35.00
N THR A 506 -9.72 -13.08 -34.96
CA THR A 506 -11.13 -13.45 -35.06
C THR A 506 -11.89 -13.11 -33.78
N PRO A 507 -13.08 -12.50 -33.88
CA PRO A 507 -13.92 -12.19 -32.72
C PRO A 507 -14.63 -13.43 -32.15
N ILE A 508 -14.92 -13.43 -30.84
CA ILE A 508 -15.56 -14.56 -30.14
C ILE A 508 -16.86 -15.03 -30.82
N ARG A 509 -17.66 -14.10 -31.37
CA ARG A 509 -18.94 -14.42 -32.03
C ARG A 509 -18.82 -15.43 -33.17
N ALA A 510 -17.64 -15.55 -33.79
CA ALA A 510 -17.41 -16.50 -34.87
C ALA A 510 -17.43 -17.97 -34.36
N TYR A 511 -17.09 -18.18 -33.09
CA TYR A 511 -17.00 -19.50 -32.46
C TYR A 511 -18.13 -19.74 -31.44
N ILE A 512 -18.60 -18.68 -30.78
CA ILE A 512 -19.66 -18.71 -29.78
C ILE A 512 -20.69 -17.63 -30.14
N PRO A 513 -21.65 -17.89 -31.06
CA PRO A 513 -22.55 -16.88 -31.60
C PRO A 513 -23.47 -16.20 -30.58
N TYR A 514 -23.74 -16.87 -29.46
CA TYR A 514 -24.61 -16.38 -28.38
C TYR A 514 -23.87 -15.55 -27.32
N TYR A 515 -22.56 -15.34 -27.47
CA TYR A 515 -21.77 -14.61 -26.47
C TYR A 515 -22.01 -13.10 -26.56
N ALA A 516 -22.32 -12.47 -25.42
CA ALA A 516 -22.78 -11.07 -25.39
C ALA A 516 -21.71 -10.09 -25.92
N ASN A 517 -20.46 -10.26 -25.51
CA ASN A 517 -19.34 -9.41 -25.94
C ASN A 517 -18.62 -9.98 -27.16
N GLY A 518 -19.40 -10.37 -28.17
CA GLY A 518 -18.92 -11.12 -29.32
C GLY A 518 -17.88 -10.42 -30.19
N ASN A 519 -17.50 -9.15 -29.94
CA ASN A 519 -16.48 -8.41 -30.69
C ASN A 519 -15.05 -8.53 -30.12
N VAL A 520 -14.90 -9.02 -28.89
CA VAL A 520 -13.58 -9.29 -28.31
C VAL A 520 -12.86 -10.34 -29.17
N THR A 521 -11.57 -10.15 -29.44
CA THR A 521 -10.76 -11.09 -30.24
C THR A 521 -10.03 -12.12 -29.37
N ILE A 522 -9.56 -13.20 -29.98
CA ILE A 522 -8.74 -14.22 -29.31
C ILE A 522 -7.43 -13.61 -28.75
N ASP A 523 -6.78 -12.71 -29.51
CA ASP A 523 -5.59 -11.97 -29.04
C ASP A 523 -5.89 -11.15 -27.78
N GLN A 524 -7.03 -10.47 -27.73
CA GLN A 524 -7.42 -9.66 -26.58
C GLN A 524 -7.72 -10.52 -25.33
N LEU A 525 -8.21 -11.75 -25.51
CA LEU A 525 -8.34 -12.71 -24.42
C LEU A 525 -6.98 -13.17 -23.89
N LEU A 526 -6.08 -13.57 -24.79
CA LEU A 526 -4.74 -14.06 -24.43
C LEU A 526 -3.88 -13.00 -23.76
N THR A 527 -4.09 -11.72 -24.08
CA THR A 527 -3.33 -10.57 -23.56
C THR A 527 -3.98 -9.82 -22.40
N HIS A 528 -5.11 -10.31 -21.85
CA HIS A 528 -5.87 -9.60 -20.79
C HIS A 528 -6.31 -8.18 -21.16
N ARG A 529 -6.64 -7.98 -22.44
CA ARG A 529 -7.15 -6.72 -22.99
C ARG A 529 -8.62 -6.80 -23.41
N SER A 530 -9.34 -7.80 -22.95
CA SER A 530 -10.72 -8.08 -23.37
C SER A 530 -11.76 -7.12 -22.79
N GLY A 531 -11.49 -6.56 -21.60
CA GLY A 531 -12.51 -5.85 -20.83
C GLY A 531 -13.46 -6.76 -20.04
N ILE A 532 -13.33 -8.09 -20.16
CA ILE A 532 -14.24 -9.03 -19.48
C ILE A 532 -13.93 -9.04 -17.99
N HIS A 533 -14.95 -8.79 -17.18
CA HIS A 533 -14.85 -8.81 -15.73
C HIS A 533 -14.29 -10.15 -15.22
N ASN A 534 -13.45 -10.10 -14.20
CA ASN A 534 -12.77 -11.27 -13.67
C ASN A 534 -13.71 -12.04 -12.74
N LEU A 535 -14.13 -13.25 -13.12
CA LEU A 535 -15.11 -14.02 -12.33
C LEU A 535 -14.67 -14.28 -10.88
N THR A 536 -13.37 -14.31 -10.61
CA THR A 536 -12.83 -14.51 -9.26
C THR A 536 -12.84 -13.23 -8.39
N GLU A 537 -13.29 -12.10 -8.94
CA GLU A 537 -13.55 -10.85 -8.21
C GLU A 537 -15.04 -10.68 -7.88
N GLU A 538 -15.90 -11.59 -8.36
CA GLU A 538 -17.34 -11.59 -8.10
C GLU A 538 -17.67 -12.36 -6.81
N ASP A 539 -18.16 -11.64 -5.79
CA ASP A 539 -18.57 -12.22 -4.50
C ASP A 539 -19.55 -13.40 -4.68
N ASP A 540 -20.51 -13.25 -5.60
CA ASP A 540 -21.54 -14.26 -5.90
C ASP A 540 -20.93 -15.52 -6.53
N TYR A 541 -19.88 -15.38 -7.33
CA TYR A 541 -19.19 -16.53 -7.92
C TYR A 541 -18.30 -17.22 -6.88
N LEU A 542 -17.51 -16.47 -6.10
CA LEU A 542 -16.62 -17.02 -5.07
C LEU A 542 -17.35 -17.92 -4.06
N GLY A 543 -18.55 -17.50 -3.61
CA GLY A 543 -19.37 -18.32 -2.70
C GLY A 543 -19.93 -19.60 -3.35
N GLN A 544 -20.21 -19.55 -4.66
CA GLN A 544 -20.79 -20.67 -5.40
C GLN A 544 -19.73 -21.64 -5.93
N GLU A 545 -18.55 -21.15 -6.28
CA GLU A 545 -17.43 -21.94 -6.80
C GLU A 545 -17.02 -23.06 -5.84
N LEU A 546 -17.01 -22.77 -4.53
CA LEU A 546 -16.63 -23.74 -3.50
C LEU A 546 -17.68 -24.83 -3.28
N THR A 547 -18.93 -24.59 -3.66
CA THR A 547 -20.08 -25.42 -3.27
C THR A 547 -20.83 -26.05 -4.43
N ARG A 548 -20.59 -25.60 -5.67
CA ARG A 548 -21.30 -26.06 -6.88
C ARG A 548 -20.33 -26.54 -7.93
N LYS A 549 -20.81 -27.44 -8.79
CA LYS A 549 -20.12 -27.88 -9.99
C LYS A 549 -20.79 -27.26 -11.21
N TYR A 550 -20.00 -26.70 -12.11
CA TYR A 550 -20.48 -26.13 -13.35
C TYR A 550 -19.86 -26.82 -14.56
N SER A 551 -20.63 -26.94 -15.65
CA SER A 551 -20.04 -27.13 -16.97
C SER A 551 -19.33 -25.85 -17.42
N LEU A 552 -18.32 -25.97 -18.29
CA LEU A 552 -17.60 -24.80 -18.81
C LEU A 552 -18.54 -23.80 -19.50
N LYS A 553 -19.53 -24.28 -20.24
CA LYS A 553 -20.56 -23.43 -20.85
C LYS A 553 -21.39 -22.66 -19.81
N GLU A 554 -21.75 -23.28 -18.68
CA GLU A 554 -22.46 -22.59 -17.60
C GLU A 554 -21.59 -21.51 -16.95
N VAL A 555 -20.30 -21.78 -16.70
CA VAL A 555 -19.38 -20.77 -16.14
C VAL A 555 -19.33 -19.56 -17.08
N VAL A 556 -19.11 -19.78 -18.38
CA VAL A 556 -19.00 -18.69 -19.34
C VAL A 556 -20.29 -17.88 -19.47
N THR A 557 -21.43 -18.57 -19.61
CA THR A 557 -22.72 -17.90 -19.82
C THR A 557 -23.22 -17.13 -18.61
N ARG A 558 -22.89 -17.58 -17.38
CA ARG A 558 -23.33 -16.93 -16.15
C ARG A 558 -22.37 -15.86 -15.63
N PHE A 559 -21.06 -16.08 -15.77
CA PHE A 559 -20.07 -15.28 -15.05
C PHE A 559 -19.03 -14.60 -15.95
N CYS A 560 -18.97 -14.96 -17.25
CA CYS A 560 -17.97 -14.39 -18.16
C CYS A 560 -18.60 -13.65 -19.35
N SER A 561 -19.93 -13.49 -19.42
CA SER A 561 -20.63 -12.94 -20.59
C SER A 561 -21.49 -11.71 -20.26
N ASP A 562 -21.21 -11.02 -19.13
CA ASP A 562 -21.88 -9.77 -18.76
C ASP A 562 -21.16 -8.54 -19.33
N THR A 563 -21.50 -7.32 -18.91
CA THR A 563 -20.90 -6.07 -19.42
C THR A 563 -19.38 -6.03 -19.27
N LEU A 564 -18.71 -5.34 -20.21
CA LEU A 564 -17.28 -5.10 -20.14
C LEU A 564 -16.95 -3.95 -19.19
N ASP A 565 -15.89 -4.11 -18.42
CA ASP A 565 -15.35 -3.08 -17.54
C ASP A 565 -14.68 -1.93 -18.32
N PHE A 566 -14.24 -2.19 -19.55
CA PHE A 566 -13.60 -1.22 -20.45
C PHE A 566 -13.65 -1.70 -21.92
N PRO A 567 -13.51 -0.80 -22.90
CA PRO A 567 -13.48 -1.19 -24.31
C PRO A 567 -12.37 -2.20 -24.65
N PRO A 568 -12.63 -3.24 -25.45
CA PRO A 568 -11.62 -4.23 -25.81
C PRO A 568 -10.40 -3.56 -26.48
N GLY A 569 -9.20 -3.91 -26.01
CA GLY A 569 -7.94 -3.36 -26.48
C GLY A 569 -7.52 -2.05 -25.82
N SER A 570 -8.38 -1.32 -25.10
CA SER A 570 -8.01 0.02 -24.60
C SER A 570 -7.11 -0.01 -23.36
N GLN A 571 -7.15 -1.07 -22.56
CA GLN A 571 -6.41 -1.20 -21.29
C GLN A 571 -5.95 -2.64 -21.07
N PHE A 572 -5.06 -2.84 -20.11
CA PHE A 572 -4.69 -4.15 -19.57
C PHE A 572 -5.36 -4.35 -18.21
N ARG A 573 -5.99 -5.50 -18.01
CA ARG A 573 -6.50 -5.92 -16.70
C ARG A 573 -6.56 -7.44 -16.64
N TYR A 574 -5.75 -8.03 -15.76
CA TYR A 574 -5.71 -9.47 -15.57
C TYR A 574 -7.11 -10.03 -15.27
N SER A 575 -7.56 -11.01 -16.05
CA SER A 575 -8.89 -11.60 -15.90
C SER A 575 -8.86 -13.10 -16.18
N ASN A 576 -9.26 -13.89 -15.18
CA ASN A 576 -9.38 -15.35 -15.34
C ASN A 576 -10.44 -15.70 -16.39
N SER A 577 -11.51 -14.90 -16.48
CA SER A 577 -12.61 -15.08 -17.42
C SER A 577 -12.14 -15.16 -18.88
N GLY A 578 -11.12 -14.39 -19.25
CA GLY A 578 -10.57 -14.44 -20.61
C GLY A 578 -10.07 -15.83 -21.00
N PHE A 579 -9.37 -16.50 -20.08
CA PHE A 579 -8.83 -17.83 -20.31
C PHE A 579 -9.88 -18.95 -20.17
N VAL A 580 -10.90 -18.76 -19.34
CA VAL A 580 -12.08 -19.65 -19.30
C VAL A 580 -12.83 -19.61 -20.63
N VAL A 581 -13.00 -18.41 -21.21
CA VAL A 581 -13.63 -18.25 -22.53
C VAL A 581 -12.78 -18.88 -23.64
N LEU A 582 -11.45 -18.74 -23.59
CA LEU A 582 -10.55 -19.43 -24.54
C LEU A 582 -10.73 -20.96 -24.51
N ALA A 583 -10.87 -21.55 -23.33
CA ALA A 583 -11.14 -22.97 -23.20
C ALA A 583 -12.46 -23.36 -23.89
N LEU A 584 -13.54 -22.58 -23.71
CA LEU A 584 -14.83 -22.85 -24.36
C LEU A 584 -14.76 -22.69 -25.89
N ILE A 585 -13.96 -21.74 -26.38
CA ILE A 585 -13.72 -21.58 -27.82
C ILE A 585 -13.00 -22.81 -28.39
N ALA A 586 -12.00 -23.34 -27.68
CA ALA A 586 -11.32 -24.57 -28.08
C ALA A 586 -12.28 -25.77 -28.10
N GLU A 587 -13.19 -25.89 -27.12
CA GLU A 587 -14.25 -26.93 -27.14
C GLU A 587 -15.17 -26.76 -28.35
N ALA A 588 -15.64 -25.54 -28.61
CA ALA A 588 -16.55 -25.25 -29.72
C ALA A 588 -15.93 -25.58 -31.09
N VAL A 589 -14.65 -25.28 -31.27
CA VAL A 589 -13.93 -25.53 -32.53
C VAL A 589 -13.59 -27.01 -32.72
N THR A 590 -13.37 -27.75 -31.63
CA THR A 590 -12.92 -29.15 -31.68
C THR A 590 -14.02 -30.18 -31.51
N GLY A 591 -15.13 -29.81 -30.87
CA GLY A 591 -16.17 -30.74 -30.43
C GLY A 591 -15.73 -31.64 -29.28
N LYS A 592 -14.60 -31.36 -28.63
CA LYS A 592 -14.06 -32.16 -27.50
C LYS A 592 -13.99 -31.33 -26.23
N PRO A 593 -14.24 -31.93 -25.04
CA PRO A 593 -14.03 -31.26 -23.76
C PRO A 593 -12.58 -30.77 -23.58
N PHE A 594 -12.39 -29.65 -22.91
CA PHE A 594 -11.07 -29.01 -22.81
C PHE A 594 -10.04 -29.85 -22.03
N ASP A 595 -10.48 -30.59 -21.01
CA ASP A 595 -9.62 -31.54 -20.29
C ASP A 595 -9.14 -32.69 -21.18
N THR A 596 -9.96 -33.12 -22.14
CA THR A 596 -9.60 -34.10 -23.16
C THR A 596 -8.57 -33.51 -24.15
N LEU A 597 -8.69 -32.23 -24.49
CA LEU A 597 -7.71 -31.55 -25.33
C LEU A 597 -6.34 -31.46 -24.65
N LEU A 598 -6.28 -31.09 -23.37
CA LEU A 598 -5.04 -31.06 -22.60
C LEU A 598 -4.36 -32.44 -22.57
N GLU A 599 -5.14 -33.48 -22.30
CA GLU A 599 -4.68 -34.88 -22.27
C GLU A 599 -4.13 -35.34 -23.63
N GLU A 600 -4.90 -35.17 -24.72
CA GLU A 600 -4.52 -35.66 -26.05
C GLU A 600 -3.39 -34.86 -26.69
N ARG A 601 -3.32 -33.55 -26.44
CA ARG A 601 -2.45 -32.64 -27.18
C ARG A 601 -1.21 -32.17 -26.41
N ILE A 602 -1.20 -32.34 -25.09
CA ILE A 602 -0.07 -31.93 -24.24
C ILE A 602 0.39 -33.09 -23.36
N PHE A 603 -0.46 -33.59 -22.46
CA PHE A 603 0.00 -34.50 -21.40
C PHE A 603 0.52 -35.82 -21.96
N ARG A 604 -0.25 -36.51 -22.80
CA ARG A 604 0.17 -37.79 -23.39
C ARG A 604 1.35 -37.66 -24.36
N PRO A 605 1.39 -36.67 -25.29
CA PRO A 605 2.56 -36.46 -26.14
C PRO A 605 3.87 -36.18 -25.39
N LEU A 606 3.78 -35.54 -24.22
CA LEU A 606 4.94 -35.23 -23.39
C LEU A 606 5.17 -36.22 -22.23
N GLN A 607 4.37 -37.29 -22.13
CA GLN A 607 4.43 -38.29 -21.06
C GLN A 607 4.29 -37.67 -19.66
N MET A 608 3.38 -36.71 -19.52
CA MET A 608 3.01 -36.07 -18.26
C MET A 608 1.95 -36.91 -17.54
N ASP A 609 2.33 -38.12 -17.13
CA ASP A 609 1.41 -39.17 -16.65
C ASP A 609 0.70 -38.83 -15.32
N HIS A 610 1.16 -37.79 -14.62
CA HIS A 610 0.63 -37.35 -13.33
C HIS A 610 -0.18 -36.04 -13.44
N SER A 611 -0.40 -35.55 -14.67
CA SER A 611 -1.09 -34.29 -14.95
C SER A 611 -2.56 -34.52 -15.31
N TYR A 612 -3.46 -33.71 -14.75
CA TYR A 612 -4.91 -33.81 -15.01
C TYR A 612 -5.64 -32.52 -14.61
N VAL A 613 -6.95 -32.45 -14.90
CA VAL A 613 -7.82 -31.34 -14.47
C VAL A 613 -8.82 -31.79 -13.40
N GLY A 614 -8.94 -31.00 -12.33
CA GLY A 614 -9.88 -31.24 -11.23
C GLY A 614 -9.31 -32.16 -10.16
N MET A 615 -10.05 -33.19 -9.78
CA MET A 615 -9.64 -34.16 -8.75
C MET A 615 -9.28 -35.50 -9.39
N ARG A 616 -8.05 -36.00 -9.17
CA ARG A 616 -7.66 -37.38 -9.49
C ARG A 616 -6.70 -37.90 -8.42
N ARG A 617 -7.11 -38.97 -7.73
CA ARG A 617 -6.50 -39.41 -6.47
C ARG A 617 -5.12 -40.09 -6.60
N THR A 618 -4.48 -40.08 -7.78
CA THR A 618 -3.20 -40.78 -8.03
C THR A 618 -2.35 -40.04 -9.08
N PRO A 619 -1.07 -39.69 -8.78
CA PRO A 619 -0.40 -39.84 -7.48
C PRO A 619 -1.06 -38.93 -6.43
N PRO A 620 -0.87 -39.17 -5.12
CA PRO A 620 -1.62 -38.44 -4.10
C PRO A 620 -1.24 -36.95 -4.14
N GLU A 621 -2.22 -36.13 -4.51
CA GLU A 621 -2.17 -34.68 -4.44
C GLU A 621 -1.75 -34.25 -3.03
N ALA A 622 -0.91 -33.22 -2.91
CA ALA A 622 -0.67 -32.57 -1.63
C ALA A 622 -1.97 -32.00 -1.05
N ILE A 623 -2.01 -31.77 0.26
CA ILE A 623 -3.08 -31.00 0.89
C ILE A 623 -2.63 -29.54 0.92
N GLY A 624 -3.43 -28.64 0.35
CA GLY A 624 -3.22 -27.20 0.45
C GLY A 624 -3.59 -26.70 1.85
N TYR A 625 -2.83 -25.75 2.37
CA TYR A 625 -3.08 -25.17 3.70
C TYR A 625 -3.31 -23.65 3.61
N ILE A 626 -4.40 -23.19 4.23
CA ILE A 626 -4.77 -21.78 4.40
C ILE A 626 -4.86 -21.48 5.90
N ASN A 627 -4.24 -20.39 6.35
CA ASN A 627 -4.27 -19.95 7.76
C ASN A 627 -3.89 -21.07 8.77
N GLY A 628 -2.96 -21.95 8.37
CA GLY A 628 -2.47 -23.05 9.20
C GLY A 628 -3.34 -24.32 9.22
N GLY A 629 -4.54 -24.27 8.66
CA GLY A 629 -5.44 -25.42 8.48
C GLY A 629 -5.48 -25.92 7.04
N PRO A 630 -5.99 -27.14 6.78
CA PRO A 630 -6.24 -27.59 5.41
C PRO A 630 -7.27 -26.68 4.75
N GLU A 631 -7.10 -26.43 3.46
CA GLU A 631 -8.04 -25.68 2.64
C GLU A 631 -9.41 -26.37 2.50
N TYR A 632 -10.38 -25.64 1.96
CA TYR A 632 -11.69 -26.19 1.62
C TYR A 632 -11.61 -27.09 0.39
N ALA A 633 -12.34 -28.21 0.43
CA ALA A 633 -12.53 -29.04 -0.75
C ALA A 633 -13.48 -28.33 -1.73
N TYR A 634 -13.06 -28.21 -2.98
CA TYR A 634 -13.91 -27.71 -4.07
C TYR A 634 -13.54 -28.36 -5.42
N ASP A 635 -14.37 -28.17 -6.44
CA ASP A 635 -14.10 -28.70 -7.78
C ASP A 635 -13.29 -27.67 -8.60
N ALA A 636 -11.97 -27.88 -8.66
CA ALA A 636 -11.05 -27.00 -9.39
C ALA A 636 -11.35 -26.92 -10.91
N ARG A 637 -12.22 -27.80 -11.46
CA ARG A 637 -12.71 -27.70 -12.84
C ARG A 637 -13.51 -26.42 -13.10
N ASN A 638 -14.06 -25.78 -12.08
CA ASN A 638 -14.81 -24.52 -12.25
C ASN A 638 -13.93 -23.40 -12.85
N LEU A 639 -12.60 -23.47 -12.71
CA LEU A 639 -11.64 -22.52 -13.28
C LEU A 639 -10.91 -23.05 -14.54
N ILE A 640 -11.39 -24.14 -15.16
CA ILE A 640 -10.70 -24.74 -16.31
C ILE A 640 -10.42 -23.71 -17.41
N GLY A 641 -9.20 -23.75 -17.94
CA GLY A 641 -8.67 -22.75 -18.88
C GLY A 641 -7.81 -21.69 -18.17
N ALA A 642 -8.27 -21.15 -17.04
CA ALA A 642 -7.53 -20.18 -16.23
C ALA A 642 -6.73 -20.82 -15.09
N GLY A 643 -7.18 -21.99 -14.61
CA GLY A 643 -6.65 -22.76 -13.49
C GLY A 643 -7.07 -24.23 -13.61
N GLY A 644 -7.15 -24.93 -12.47
CA GLY A 644 -7.72 -26.28 -12.38
C GLY A 644 -6.82 -27.44 -12.79
N ILE A 645 -5.61 -27.16 -13.33
CA ILE A 645 -4.63 -28.22 -13.61
C ILE A 645 -3.93 -28.61 -12.30
N VAL A 646 -3.88 -29.91 -12.06
CA VAL A 646 -2.97 -30.56 -11.11
C VAL A 646 -1.84 -31.19 -11.89
N THR A 647 -0.60 -30.97 -11.46
CA THR A 647 0.61 -31.55 -12.06
C THR A 647 1.69 -31.71 -10.98
N THR A 648 2.81 -32.33 -11.35
CA THR A 648 3.98 -32.49 -10.51
C THR A 648 5.13 -31.62 -11.03
N SER A 649 6.22 -31.51 -10.25
CA SER A 649 7.42 -30.79 -10.70
C SER A 649 8.13 -31.51 -11.85
N GLU A 650 8.17 -32.85 -11.83
CA GLU A 650 8.71 -33.65 -12.93
C GLU A 650 7.94 -33.44 -14.24
N ASP A 651 6.60 -33.43 -14.19
CA ASP A 651 5.77 -33.22 -15.37
C ASP A 651 5.91 -31.80 -15.92
N LEU A 652 6.07 -30.79 -15.06
CA LEU A 652 6.36 -29.41 -15.50
C LEU A 652 7.74 -29.28 -16.16
N LEU A 653 8.73 -30.08 -15.76
CA LEU A 653 10.00 -30.14 -16.49
C LEU A 653 9.79 -30.70 -17.91
N LYS A 654 9.04 -31.81 -18.04
CA LYS A 654 8.69 -32.40 -19.35
C LYS A 654 7.95 -31.40 -20.22
N TYR A 655 7.03 -30.63 -19.63
CA TYR A 655 6.32 -29.54 -20.31
C TYR A 655 7.27 -28.46 -20.82
N SER A 656 8.16 -27.95 -19.94
CA SER A 656 9.15 -26.92 -20.28
C SER A 656 10.05 -27.36 -21.44
N GLU A 657 10.61 -28.57 -21.35
CA GLU A 657 11.48 -29.14 -22.38
C GLU A 657 10.69 -29.54 -23.62
N GLY A 658 9.39 -29.81 -23.50
CA GLY A 658 8.52 -30.28 -24.57
C GLY A 658 7.92 -29.21 -25.48
N LEU A 659 7.97 -27.92 -25.11
CA LEU A 659 7.29 -26.86 -25.88
C LEU A 659 7.66 -26.84 -27.37
N HIS A 660 8.92 -27.06 -27.71
CA HIS A 660 9.41 -27.08 -29.10
C HIS A 660 8.88 -28.28 -29.92
N ARG A 661 8.37 -29.32 -29.26
CA ARG A 661 7.69 -30.47 -29.90
C ARG A 661 6.20 -30.20 -30.10
N LEU A 662 5.62 -29.28 -29.32
CA LEU A 662 4.19 -28.97 -29.35
C LEU A 662 3.82 -27.84 -30.32
N LEU A 663 4.75 -26.94 -30.61
CA LEU A 663 4.56 -25.80 -31.50
C LEU A 663 5.74 -25.64 -32.47
N PRO A 664 5.49 -25.22 -33.72
CA PRO A 664 6.55 -24.77 -34.63
C PRO A 664 7.38 -23.63 -34.01
N PRO A 665 8.69 -23.51 -34.33
CA PRO A 665 9.56 -22.50 -33.72
C PRO A 665 9.07 -21.05 -33.83
N ASP A 666 8.51 -20.67 -34.98
CA ASP A 666 7.95 -19.33 -35.22
C ASP A 666 6.74 -19.05 -34.33
N ARG A 667 5.88 -20.06 -34.11
CA ARG A 667 4.70 -19.95 -33.25
C ARG A 667 5.04 -19.96 -31.78
N LEU A 668 6.03 -20.74 -31.35
CA LEU A 668 6.55 -20.69 -29.99
C LEU A 668 7.14 -19.30 -29.69
N GLN A 669 7.93 -18.75 -30.62
CA GLN A 669 8.49 -17.39 -30.47
C GLN A 669 7.40 -16.32 -30.43
N ASP A 670 6.38 -16.41 -31.29
CA ASP A 670 5.25 -15.46 -31.28
C ASP A 670 4.42 -15.57 -29.98
N MET A 671 4.24 -16.77 -29.42
CA MET A 671 3.54 -16.98 -28.16
C MET A 671 4.26 -16.34 -26.97
N LEU A 672 5.59 -16.38 -26.95
CA LEU A 672 6.45 -15.85 -25.88
C LEU A 672 6.89 -14.40 -26.11
N LYS A 673 6.35 -13.73 -27.11
CA LYS A 673 6.72 -12.36 -27.44
C LYS A 673 6.10 -11.38 -26.43
N PRO A 674 6.89 -10.45 -25.85
CA PRO A 674 6.41 -9.28 -25.12
C PRO A 674 5.31 -8.52 -25.83
N ARG A 675 4.12 -8.39 -25.21
CA ARG A 675 2.97 -7.67 -25.80
C ARG A 675 2.46 -6.51 -24.96
N VAL A 676 2.27 -6.70 -23.66
CA VAL A 676 1.61 -5.71 -22.81
C VAL A 676 2.40 -5.46 -21.54
N ASP A 677 2.66 -4.21 -21.20
CA ASP A 677 3.40 -3.86 -19.98
C ASP A 677 2.51 -4.11 -18.75
N TRP A 678 3.02 -4.86 -17.79
CA TRP A 678 2.40 -5.07 -16.49
C TRP A 678 3.34 -4.55 -15.40
N ASP A 679 3.28 -3.23 -15.20
CA ASP A 679 4.18 -2.49 -14.31
C ASP A 679 4.20 -3.04 -12.87
N GLU A 680 3.05 -3.48 -12.35
CA GLU A 680 2.93 -4.06 -11.00
C GLU A 680 3.82 -5.29 -10.80
N TYR A 681 3.98 -6.12 -11.84
CA TYR A 681 4.87 -7.28 -11.82
C TYR A 681 6.26 -7.00 -12.41
N LYS A 682 6.52 -5.77 -12.87
CA LYS A 682 7.74 -5.40 -13.60
C LYS A 682 8.05 -6.40 -14.72
N ALA A 683 7.03 -6.73 -15.50
CA ALA A 683 7.11 -7.75 -16.54
C ALA A 683 6.21 -7.39 -17.73
N TRP A 684 6.52 -7.96 -18.87
CA TRP A 684 5.61 -8.03 -20.00
C TRP A 684 4.66 -9.22 -19.82
N TYR A 685 3.38 -9.03 -20.15
CA TYR A 685 2.44 -10.12 -20.34
C TYR A 685 2.36 -10.51 -21.82
N ASP A 686 2.51 -11.81 -22.06
CA ASP A 686 2.58 -12.43 -23.39
C ASP A 686 1.30 -13.25 -23.61
N TYR A 687 1.35 -14.36 -24.34
CA TYR A 687 0.22 -15.30 -24.40
C TYR A 687 0.30 -16.33 -23.28
N GLY A 688 -0.28 -15.98 -22.13
CA GLY A 688 -0.34 -16.86 -20.95
C GLY A 688 1.00 -17.04 -20.25
N TRP A 689 2.02 -16.27 -20.64
CA TRP A 689 3.37 -16.21 -20.07
C TRP A 689 3.72 -14.78 -19.69
N MET A 690 4.73 -14.63 -18.85
CA MET A 690 5.30 -13.34 -18.47
C MET A 690 6.78 -13.33 -18.83
N THR A 691 7.26 -12.22 -19.37
CA THR A 691 8.67 -11.99 -19.65
C THR A 691 9.20 -10.90 -18.74
N ASP A 692 10.24 -11.21 -17.98
CA ASP A 692 10.85 -10.28 -17.02
C ASP A 692 11.36 -8.99 -17.69
N LYS A 693 11.13 -7.86 -17.02
CA LYS A 693 11.66 -6.55 -17.39
C LYS A 693 12.74 -6.13 -16.40
N ASP A 694 12.38 -6.08 -15.11
CA ASP A 694 13.26 -5.67 -14.00
C ASP A 694 12.88 -6.33 -12.66
N GLY A 695 12.19 -7.48 -12.72
CA GLY A 695 11.73 -8.26 -11.56
C GLY A 695 12.81 -9.19 -10.99
N PHE A 696 13.74 -9.67 -11.81
CA PHE A 696 14.90 -10.46 -11.37
C PHE A 696 16.22 -9.70 -11.54
N SER A 697 17.20 -9.97 -10.67
CA SER A 697 18.49 -9.27 -10.66
C SER A 697 19.50 -9.78 -11.71
N VAL A 698 19.09 -10.79 -12.50
CA VAL A 698 19.94 -11.45 -13.50
C VAL A 698 19.82 -10.79 -14.87
N LYS A 699 20.88 -10.87 -15.68
CA LYS A 699 20.91 -10.24 -17.02
C LYS A 699 20.18 -11.00 -18.12
N HIS A 700 19.92 -12.29 -17.90
CA HIS A 700 19.33 -13.19 -18.88
C HIS A 700 17.81 -13.13 -18.77
N ILE A 701 17.12 -13.15 -19.91
CA ILE A 701 15.66 -13.06 -19.98
C ILE A 701 15.04 -14.21 -19.20
N VAL A 702 14.17 -13.89 -18.24
CA VAL A 702 13.41 -14.87 -17.46
C VAL A 702 11.99 -14.87 -17.99
N ILE A 703 11.55 -16.03 -18.48
CA ILE A 703 10.16 -16.27 -18.88
C ILE A 703 9.52 -17.10 -17.78
N TYR A 704 8.37 -16.68 -17.28
CA TYR A 704 7.76 -17.34 -16.13
C TYR A 704 6.24 -17.15 -16.09
N HIS A 705 5.57 -17.92 -15.23
CA HIS A 705 4.20 -17.60 -14.84
C HIS A 705 3.95 -18.13 -13.40
N PRO A 706 3.64 -17.26 -12.43
CA PRO A 706 3.27 -17.71 -11.09
C PRO A 706 1.83 -18.23 -11.07
N GLY A 707 1.52 -19.05 -10.07
CA GLY A 707 0.19 -19.63 -9.90
C GLY A 707 -0.27 -19.55 -8.46
N THR A 708 -1.56 -19.29 -8.24
CA THR A 708 -2.19 -19.33 -6.92
C THR A 708 -3.54 -20.03 -7.06
N ASP A 709 -3.82 -20.96 -6.16
CA ASP A 709 -5.08 -21.69 -6.05
C ASP A 709 -5.28 -22.08 -4.59
N LEU A 710 -6.07 -21.30 -3.85
CA LEU A 710 -6.33 -21.53 -2.43
C LEU A 710 -5.03 -21.75 -1.62
N GLY A 711 -4.82 -22.95 -1.08
CA GLY A 711 -3.63 -23.29 -0.29
C GLY A 711 -2.38 -23.59 -1.11
N PHE A 712 -2.46 -23.52 -2.44
CA PHE A 712 -1.36 -23.82 -3.37
C PHE A 712 -0.80 -22.59 -4.07
N PHE A 713 0.52 -22.58 -4.15
CA PHE A 713 1.28 -21.50 -4.77
C PHE A 713 2.40 -22.07 -5.62
N THR A 714 2.54 -21.56 -6.84
CA THR A 714 3.49 -22.06 -7.84
C THR A 714 4.37 -20.93 -8.36
N MET A 715 5.63 -21.27 -8.64
CA MET A 715 6.48 -20.53 -9.57
C MET A 715 7.02 -21.48 -10.62
N PHE A 716 6.79 -21.16 -11.88
CA PHE A 716 7.34 -21.86 -13.02
C PHE A 716 8.11 -20.86 -13.89
N ALA A 717 9.43 -21.01 -13.94
CA ALA A 717 10.33 -20.07 -14.61
C ALA A 717 11.36 -20.80 -15.48
N ARG A 718 11.81 -20.14 -16.55
CA ARG A 718 12.80 -20.66 -17.50
C ARG A 718 13.70 -19.57 -18.05
N GLN A 719 14.90 -19.97 -18.45
CA GLN A 719 15.84 -19.17 -19.24
C GLN A 719 16.29 -20.00 -20.45
N ASP A 720 15.75 -19.66 -21.62
CA ASP A 720 15.94 -20.44 -22.84
C ASP A 720 17.38 -20.44 -23.32
N ASP A 721 18.04 -19.28 -23.25
CA ASP A 721 19.44 -19.09 -23.63
C ASP A 721 20.43 -19.80 -22.66
N ARG A 722 19.95 -20.18 -21.48
CA ARG A 722 20.72 -20.92 -20.46
C ARG A 722 20.32 -22.39 -20.34
N ASN A 723 19.28 -22.81 -21.04
CA ASN A 723 18.63 -24.12 -20.87
C ASN A 723 18.38 -24.40 -19.38
N ALA A 724 17.71 -23.45 -18.70
CA ALA A 724 17.38 -23.53 -17.29
C ALA A 724 15.86 -23.60 -17.09
N THR A 725 15.40 -24.45 -16.18
CA THR A 725 14.00 -24.53 -15.74
C THR A 725 13.96 -24.62 -14.21
N ILE A 726 13.10 -23.82 -13.60
CA ILE A 726 12.86 -23.76 -12.16
C ILE A 726 11.37 -23.98 -11.93
N VAL A 727 11.04 -24.97 -11.10
CA VAL A 727 9.67 -25.28 -10.68
C VAL A 727 9.65 -25.31 -9.16
N LEU A 728 8.86 -24.44 -8.55
CA LEU A 728 8.63 -24.39 -7.10
C LEU A 728 7.13 -24.54 -6.83
N LEU A 729 6.75 -25.63 -6.17
CA LEU A 729 5.36 -25.96 -5.83
C LEU A 729 5.21 -25.96 -4.31
N ASN A 730 4.35 -25.08 -3.78
CA ASN A 730 4.16 -24.86 -2.36
C ASN A 730 2.72 -25.15 -1.94
N ASN A 731 2.52 -25.80 -0.79
CA ASN A 731 1.19 -26.10 -0.23
C ASN A 731 0.91 -25.39 1.10
N THR A 732 1.71 -24.40 1.51
CA THR A 732 1.56 -23.72 2.81
C THR A 732 1.58 -22.22 2.64
N GLY A 733 0.48 -21.64 2.12
CA GLY A 733 0.35 -20.19 1.96
C GLY A 733 1.29 -19.57 0.92
N ASP A 734 1.22 -18.25 0.75
CA ASP A 734 2.12 -17.57 -0.18
C ASP A 734 3.56 -17.68 0.30
N PHE A 735 4.49 -17.77 -0.64
CA PHE A 735 5.92 -17.93 -0.37
C PHE A 735 6.72 -16.90 -1.17
N PRO A 736 7.95 -16.55 -0.75
CA PRO A 736 8.78 -15.54 -1.43
C PRO A 736 9.36 -16.07 -2.75
N ARG A 737 8.48 -16.46 -3.66
CA ARG A 737 8.78 -17.22 -4.87
C ARG A 737 9.64 -16.45 -5.87
N PHE A 738 9.47 -15.15 -5.96
CA PHE A 738 10.32 -14.27 -6.77
C PHE A 738 11.72 -14.19 -6.20
N GLU A 739 11.85 -13.98 -4.90
CA GLU A 739 13.15 -13.88 -4.23
C GLU A 739 13.92 -15.19 -4.23
N MET A 740 13.22 -16.31 -3.99
CA MET A 740 13.80 -17.65 -4.11
C MET A 740 14.29 -17.90 -5.54
N THR A 741 13.48 -17.56 -6.55
CA THR A 741 13.85 -17.74 -7.97
C THR A 741 15.02 -16.85 -8.36
N ASP A 742 15.06 -15.59 -7.91
CA ASP A 742 16.19 -14.65 -8.12
C ASP A 742 17.51 -15.22 -7.59
N LEU A 743 17.49 -15.76 -6.36
CA LEU A 743 18.66 -16.39 -5.75
C LEU A 743 19.10 -17.65 -6.51
N ILE A 744 18.16 -18.50 -6.93
CA ILE A 744 18.47 -19.70 -7.72
C ILE A 744 19.09 -19.30 -9.06
N LEU A 745 18.47 -18.36 -9.79
CA LEU A 745 18.98 -17.86 -11.07
C LEU A 745 20.36 -17.22 -10.93
N SER A 746 20.61 -16.50 -9.83
CA SER A 746 21.93 -15.93 -9.53
C SER A 746 23.02 -16.99 -9.40
N GLU A 747 22.69 -18.16 -8.83
CA GLU A 747 23.63 -19.27 -8.72
C GLU A 747 23.81 -20.04 -10.03
N LEU A 748 22.78 -20.12 -10.89
CA LEU A 748 22.88 -20.71 -12.23
C LEU A 748 23.64 -19.82 -13.23
N ASN A 749 23.63 -18.50 -13.05
CA ASN A 749 24.23 -17.52 -13.95
C ASN A 749 25.60 -16.98 -13.49
N ARG A 750 26.18 -17.63 -12.49
CA ARG A 750 27.43 -17.19 -11.85
C ARG A 750 28.68 -17.43 -12.68
#